data_AF-A0A5J4LKB3-F1
#
_entry.id   AF-A0A5J4LKB3-F1
#
_cell.length_a   1.000
_cell.length_b   1.000
_cell.length_c   1.000
_cell.angle_alpha   90.00
_cell.angle_beta   90.00
_cell.angle_gamma   90.00
#
_symmetry.space_group_name_H-M   'P 1'
#
loop_
_entity.id
_entity.type
_entity.pdbx_description
1 polymer ?
#
loop_
_entity_poly.entity_id
_entity_poly.type
_entity_poly.pdbx_seq_one_letter_code
_entity_poly.pdbx_strand_id
1 'polypeptide(L)'
;MVCNRDVAALDEPLKKILGGSTAKVLAEHLGLHTVGDLLHHYPRRYAERGELTRLADLPLDEHVTVVAQVADARVLKFNGGRGQRLEVTLTDGSGRLRLVFFGKGIHKPHKDLLPGRRAMFAGKVSVFNRKLQLAHPDYELLDGDAGNGAEAVSAFAGQLLPIYPACQQMASWKIAKAVDAVLPRAQDAVDPLPEALRDGRDLVPLPEALLRIHRPASKADIAAARDRLKWDEAFVLQVALARRRLAETQLPAVARTPVTGGILDAFDAKLPFTLTGGQQKVSREIFDDLATEHPMHRLLQGEVGSGKAQPLDALVLTPRGFRPMGEMAVGTEVVVPSGELAVVDGVFPQGEREVWRLVLSDGSAVECDDEHLWIVGDGGAEERVLTTRELRRDLHAPDGRPRWSIAAAVPVDLDDGGERPLDPYPVGRGLAADRDPAARVPDACRNAPRKDRLAVLRGLLDAGGGPAGAGVFPAAHRPLADDLAWLARSLGGRARLSPAGEGTYDVEVALPEEGGAGLRRTIRAIEHAGRKPVQCISVRHPGHAYVTDHFTVTHNTMVALRAMLGVVDSGGQAVMLAPTEVLAQQHHRSITEMMGELAEGGMLGGAEQGTKVVLLTGSMGAAARRQALLDLVTGEAGIAVGTHALIEDKVQFHDLGLVVVDEQHRFGVEQRDALRGKGHSQREKQTPHLLVMTATPIPRTVAMTVFGDLETSVLDQLPAGRSPIATHVVPAKDKPHFLARAWERVREEVAAGHQGYVVCPRIGDEEDTPKGAKKTAGAKGGADTEGSPEDAEEKRPPLAVLDIAGQLAEGPLAGLRVAVLHGRMAPDDKDDVMRRFAAGELDVLVATTVIEVGVNVPNATAMVIMDADRFGVSQLHQLRGRVGRGAAPGLCLLVSEMPEASPARARLAAVAGTLDGFELSRIDLEQRREGDVLGQAQSGVRSSLRMLAVIDDEEVIASAREEATALVTADPELTGYPELRTALSALLDDEREQYLDKG
;
A
#
# COMPACT_ATOMS: atom_id res chain seq x y z
N MET A 1 58.85 -6.28 -23.23
CA MET A 1 58.61 -5.00 -22.54
C MET A 1 57.42 -4.33 -23.24
N VAL A 2 56.21 -4.75 -22.90
CA VAL A 2 54.96 -4.16 -23.41
C VAL A 2 54.49 -3.20 -22.32
N CYS A 3 54.21 -1.95 -22.69
CA CYS A 3 53.88 -0.91 -21.71
C CYS A 3 52.45 -1.09 -21.20
N ASN A 4 52.26 -0.83 -19.91
CA ASN A 4 51.00 -0.98 -19.19
C ASN A 4 50.01 0.15 -19.57
N ARG A 5 49.42 0.00 -20.75
CA ARG A 5 48.13 0.54 -21.18
C ARG A 5 47.13 -0.63 -21.02
N ASP A 6 45.97 -0.52 -20.37
CA ASP A 6 45.22 0.68 -19.97
C ASP A 6 44.63 0.50 -18.57
N VAL A 7 44.75 1.52 -17.73
CA VAL A 7 43.76 1.82 -16.68
C VAL A 7 42.85 2.85 -17.33
N ALA A 8 41.54 2.64 -17.38
CA ALA A 8 40.66 3.58 -18.05
C ALA A 8 40.85 4.98 -17.41
N ALA A 9 40.80 6.05 -18.21
CA ALA A 9 41.16 7.39 -17.73
C ALA A 9 40.31 7.88 -16.54
N LEU A 10 39.12 7.29 -16.38
CA LEU A 10 38.22 7.51 -15.25
C LEU A 10 38.64 6.76 -13.98
N ASP A 11 39.28 5.60 -14.07
CA ASP A 11 39.71 4.80 -12.90
C ASP A 11 40.98 5.36 -12.23
N GLU A 12 41.58 6.42 -12.79
CA GLU A 12 42.79 7.01 -12.23
C GLU A 12 42.54 7.58 -10.82
N PRO A 13 43.31 7.18 -9.78
CA PRO A 13 43.09 7.67 -8.42
C PRO A 13 43.31 9.18 -8.28
N LEU A 14 42.34 9.89 -7.69
CA LEU A 14 42.35 11.35 -7.49
C LEU A 14 43.62 11.87 -6.82
N LYS A 15 44.25 11.05 -5.97
CA LYS A 15 45.52 11.36 -5.29
C LYS A 15 46.66 11.75 -6.24
N LYS A 16 46.66 11.24 -7.49
CA LYS A 16 47.68 11.57 -8.49
C LYS A 16 47.50 12.97 -9.10
N ILE A 17 46.26 13.44 -9.22
CA ILE A 17 45.91 14.69 -9.92
C ILE A 17 45.68 15.84 -8.93
N LEU A 18 44.92 15.60 -7.85
CA LEU A 18 44.51 16.63 -6.88
C LEU A 18 45.43 16.75 -5.67
N GLY A 19 46.42 15.87 -5.57
CA GLY A 19 47.31 15.74 -4.42
C GLY A 19 46.69 15.03 -3.20
N GLY A 20 47.57 14.60 -2.28
CA GLY A 20 47.20 13.69 -1.19
C GLY A 20 46.26 14.26 -0.13
N SER A 21 46.25 15.58 0.10
CA SER A 21 45.36 16.22 1.09
C SER A 21 43.93 16.33 0.57
N THR A 22 43.75 16.89 -0.64
CA THR A 22 42.43 17.08 -1.27
C THR A 22 41.75 15.73 -1.52
N ALA A 23 42.46 14.78 -2.14
CA ALA A 23 41.93 13.46 -2.42
C ALA A 23 41.56 12.68 -1.15
N LYS A 24 42.30 12.87 -0.04
CA LYS A 24 41.96 12.26 1.25
C LYS A 24 40.62 12.77 1.79
N VAL A 25 40.38 14.09 1.74
CA VAL A 25 39.11 14.69 2.19
C VAL A 25 37.93 14.28 1.31
N LEU A 26 38.15 14.16 0.00
CA LEU A 26 37.14 13.66 -0.94
C LEU A 26 36.77 12.19 -0.66
N ALA A 27 37.76 11.34 -0.39
CA ALA A 27 37.52 9.95 0.00
C ALA A 27 36.81 9.84 1.37
N GLU A 28 37.38 10.42 2.44
CA GLU A 28 36.87 10.25 3.82
C GLU A 28 35.49 10.86 4.07
N HIS A 29 35.13 11.95 3.38
CA HIS A 29 33.86 12.65 3.64
C HIS A 29 32.86 12.62 2.49
N LEU A 30 33.30 12.34 1.25
CA LEU A 30 32.42 12.26 0.08
C LEU A 30 32.42 10.90 -0.61
N GLY A 31 33.30 9.95 -0.26
CA GLY A 31 33.40 8.64 -0.89
C GLY A 31 33.92 8.67 -2.32
N LEU A 32 34.70 9.70 -2.70
CA LEU A 32 35.21 9.86 -4.06
C LEU A 32 36.71 9.51 -4.10
N HIS A 33 37.07 8.52 -4.92
CA HIS A 33 38.40 7.91 -4.97
C HIS A 33 39.08 8.07 -6.34
N THR A 34 38.30 8.02 -7.43
CA THR A 34 38.74 8.02 -8.83
C THR A 34 38.34 9.31 -9.57
N VAL A 35 38.90 9.54 -10.76
CA VAL A 35 38.47 10.61 -11.69
C VAL A 35 36.99 10.45 -12.07
N GLY A 36 36.55 9.20 -12.30
CA GLY A 36 35.17 8.83 -12.59
C GLY A 36 34.23 9.24 -11.47
N ASP A 37 34.56 8.93 -10.21
CA ASP A 37 33.74 9.30 -9.05
C ASP A 37 33.49 10.81 -8.99
N LEU A 38 34.53 11.61 -9.26
CA LEU A 38 34.45 13.06 -9.21
C LEU A 38 33.70 13.67 -10.40
N LEU A 39 33.80 13.07 -11.59
CA LEU A 39 33.02 13.45 -12.78
C LEU A 39 31.55 12.98 -12.73
N HIS A 40 31.21 12.04 -11.85
CA HIS A 40 29.82 11.64 -11.58
C HIS A 40 29.24 12.31 -10.31
N HIS A 41 30.01 13.20 -9.66
CA HIS A 41 29.52 14.01 -8.53
C HIS A 41 28.83 15.28 -9.05
N TYR A 42 27.60 15.12 -9.56
CA TYR A 42 26.90 16.18 -10.30
C TYR A 42 26.49 17.41 -9.46
N PRO A 43 26.35 18.60 -10.08
CA PRO A 43 25.79 19.78 -9.42
C PRO A 43 24.30 19.58 -9.07
N ARG A 44 23.90 19.95 -7.84
CA ARG A 44 22.48 19.94 -7.43
C ARG A 44 21.65 21.00 -8.15
N ARG A 45 22.25 22.17 -8.36
CA ARG A 45 21.63 23.34 -8.99
C ARG A 45 22.68 24.20 -9.68
N TYR A 46 22.22 25.11 -10.53
CA TYR A 46 23.04 26.12 -11.19
C TYR A 46 22.51 27.48 -10.79
N ALA A 47 23.39 28.39 -10.37
CA ALA A 47 23.02 29.78 -10.11
C ALA A 47 23.39 30.63 -11.34
N GLU A 48 22.48 31.49 -11.80
CA GLU A 48 22.82 32.47 -12.83
C GLU A 48 23.75 33.56 -12.26
N ARG A 49 24.69 34.04 -13.08
CA ARG A 49 25.65 35.07 -12.70
C ARG A 49 24.98 36.43 -12.49
N GLY A 50 24.43 36.62 -11.29
CA GLY A 50 23.73 37.83 -10.86
C GLY A 50 22.52 37.56 -9.98
N GLU A 51 22.00 36.33 -9.99
CA GLU A 51 20.86 35.90 -9.19
C GLU A 51 21.29 35.61 -7.74
N LEU A 52 20.48 36.03 -6.78
CA LEU A 52 20.74 35.84 -5.35
C LEU A 52 19.92 34.64 -4.85
N THR A 53 20.53 33.79 -4.02
CA THR A 53 19.83 32.64 -3.42
C THR A 53 18.74 33.14 -2.49
N ARG A 54 17.49 32.69 -2.70
CA ARG A 54 16.37 33.01 -1.82
C ARG A 54 16.65 32.54 -0.39
N LEU A 55 16.82 33.50 0.53
CA LEU A 55 17.30 33.24 1.90
C LEU A 55 16.18 32.73 2.84
N ALA A 56 14.92 32.89 2.44
CA ALA A 56 13.76 32.46 3.22
C ALA A 56 13.58 30.93 3.24
N ASP A 57 14.03 30.24 2.19
CA ASP A 57 13.71 28.82 1.93
C ASP A 57 14.88 27.89 2.32
N LEU A 58 15.80 28.35 3.18
CA LEU A 58 17.00 27.60 3.55
C LEU A 58 16.69 26.52 4.61
N PRO A 59 17.05 25.24 4.37
CA PRO A 59 16.82 24.17 5.34
C PRO A 59 17.64 24.38 6.62
N LEU A 60 17.01 24.15 7.76
CA LEU A 60 17.65 24.23 9.08
C LEU A 60 18.61 23.07 9.30
N ASP A 61 19.71 23.34 10.01
CA ASP A 61 20.77 22.39 10.36
C ASP A 61 21.56 21.75 9.20
N GLU A 62 21.22 22.07 7.94
CA GLU A 62 22.00 21.63 6.77
C GLU A 62 23.20 22.54 6.48
N HIS A 63 24.23 21.97 5.84
CA HIS A 63 25.37 22.73 5.31
C HIS A 63 25.03 23.23 3.89
N VAL A 64 24.72 24.52 3.77
CA VAL A 64 24.25 25.13 2.51
C VAL A 64 25.34 26.00 1.88
N THR A 65 25.28 26.17 0.56
CA THR A 65 26.06 27.19 -0.17
C THR A 65 25.09 28.20 -0.79
N VAL A 66 25.19 29.47 -0.39
CA VAL A 66 24.32 30.57 -0.81
C VAL A 66 25.10 31.66 -1.54
N VAL A 67 24.51 32.19 -2.62
CA VAL A 67 24.99 33.40 -3.30
C VAL A 67 24.18 34.58 -2.75
N ALA A 68 24.85 35.58 -2.18
CA ALA A 68 24.16 36.71 -1.57
C ALA A 68 24.97 38.01 -1.62
N GLN A 69 24.30 39.13 -1.42
CA GLN A 69 24.95 40.44 -1.27
C GLN A 69 25.10 40.81 0.21
N VAL A 70 26.25 41.38 0.58
CA VAL A 70 26.45 41.94 1.91
C VAL A 70 25.65 43.24 2.05
N ALA A 71 24.68 43.26 2.95
CA ALA A 71 23.90 44.46 3.27
C ALA A 71 24.60 45.34 4.32
N ASP A 72 25.26 44.73 5.30
CA ASP A 72 25.87 45.41 6.45
C ASP A 72 26.93 44.51 7.11
N ALA A 73 27.96 45.09 7.73
CA ALA A 73 29.01 44.36 8.45
C ALA A 73 29.45 45.14 9.69
N ARG A 74 29.33 44.55 10.89
CA ARG A 74 29.60 45.20 12.17
C ARG A 74 30.41 44.33 13.11
N VAL A 75 31.44 44.90 13.74
CA VAL A 75 32.17 44.26 14.84
C VAL A 75 31.52 44.62 16.17
N LEU A 76 30.97 43.63 16.87
CA LEU A 76 30.44 43.77 18.22
C LEU A 76 31.43 43.23 19.25
N LYS A 77 31.52 43.90 20.40
CA LYS A 77 32.29 43.44 21.56
C LYS A 77 31.36 42.75 22.56
N PHE A 78 31.84 41.65 23.15
CA PHE A 78 31.12 40.91 24.19
C PHE A 78 32.07 40.54 25.35
N ASN A 79 31.54 39.95 26.43
CA ASN A 79 32.27 39.65 27.67
C ASN A 79 33.10 40.83 28.19
N GLY A 80 32.45 41.98 28.40
CA GLY A 80 33.08 43.20 28.94
C GLY A 80 34.18 43.80 28.04
N GLY A 81 34.22 43.44 26.74
CA GLY A 81 35.23 43.90 25.80
C GLY A 81 36.40 42.94 25.58
N ARG A 82 36.45 41.79 26.29
CA ARG A 82 37.45 40.74 26.06
C ARG A 82 37.19 39.89 24.80
N GLY A 83 35.92 39.79 24.38
CA GLY A 83 35.52 39.10 23.15
C GLY A 83 35.17 40.08 22.03
N GLN A 84 35.50 39.72 20.78
CA GLN A 84 35.02 40.38 19.57
C GLN A 84 34.30 39.35 18.69
N ARG A 85 33.19 39.75 18.06
CA ARG A 85 32.54 39.01 16.98
C ARG A 85 32.20 39.94 15.82
N LEU A 86 32.43 39.49 14.60
CA LEU A 86 31.94 40.15 13.39
C LEU A 86 30.59 39.55 13.02
N GLU A 87 29.61 40.41 12.81
CA GLU A 87 28.31 40.06 12.29
C GLU A 87 28.16 40.69 10.90
N VAL A 88 27.96 39.86 9.89
CA VAL A 88 27.68 40.32 8.52
C VAL A 88 26.22 39.99 8.22
N THR A 89 25.44 40.96 7.78
CA THR A 89 24.06 40.73 7.34
C THR A 89 24.06 40.59 5.84
N LEU A 90 23.63 39.43 5.34
CA LEU A 90 23.38 39.17 3.93
C LEU A 90 21.95 39.51 3.57
N THR A 91 21.73 39.83 2.29
CA THR A 91 20.40 39.94 1.70
C THR A 91 20.42 39.44 0.25
N ASP A 92 19.25 38.96 -0.16
CA ASP A 92 18.82 38.59 -1.52
C ASP A 92 17.77 39.56 -2.07
N GLY A 93 17.41 40.60 -1.30
CA GLY A 93 16.30 41.51 -1.59
C GLY A 93 14.93 41.06 -1.03
N SER A 94 14.77 39.78 -0.64
CA SER A 94 13.52 39.23 -0.10
C SER A 94 13.57 38.92 1.41
N GLY A 95 14.76 38.64 1.93
CA GLY A 95 15.04 38.25 3.30
C GLY A 95 16.45 38.64 3.75
N ARG A 96 16.83 38.14 4.94
CA ARG A 96 18.11 38.44 5.58
C ARG A 96 18.67 37.22 6.32
N LEU A 97 19.96 36.96 6.14
CA LEU A 97 20.71 35.89 6.80
C LEU A 97 21.92 36.51 7.51
N ARG A 98 22.22 36.11 8.75
CA ARG A 98 23.36 36.64 9.51
C ARG A 98 24.56 35.71 9.41
N LEU A 99 25.76 36.22 9.19
CA LEU A 99 27.01 35.48 9.36
C LEU A 99 27.65 35.93 10.65
N VAL A 100 28.19 34.99 11.43
CA VAL A 100 28.86 35.31 12.71
C VAL A 100 30.26 34.69 12.73
N PHE A 101 31.28 35.53 12.91
CA PHE A 101 32.68 35.12 13.06
C PHE A 101 33.20 35.57 14.42
N PHE A 102 33.84 34.68 15.18
CA PHE A 102 34.38 34.99 16.50
C PHE A 102 35.92 35.09 16.53
N GLY A 103 36.45 35.89 17.46
CA GLY A 103 37.87 35.88 17.84
C GLY A 103 38.84 36.31 16.73
N LYS A 104 40.00 35.64 16.63
CA LYS A 104 41.06 35.97 15.67
C LYS A 104 40.66 35.81 14.19
N GLY A 105 39.57 35.07 13.91
CA GLY A 105 39.06 34.84 12.56
C GLY A 105 38.38 36.04 11.90
N ILE A 106 38.22 37.17 12.61
CA ILE A 106 37.47 38.35 12.15
C ILE A 106 38.22 39.17 11.10
N HIS A 107 39.56 39.26 11.19
CA HIS A 107 40.32 40.28 10.46
C HIS A 107 40.20 40.20 8.93
N LYS A 108 40.15 38.99 8.36
CA LYS A 108 39.99 38.78 6.92
C LYS A 108 38.55 39.08 6.45
N PRO A 109 37.49 38.43 6.98
CA PRO A 109 36.12 38.74 6.57
C PRO A 109 35.71 40.19 6.84
N HIS A 110 36.23 40.86 7.88
CA HIS A 110 35.96 42.29 8.10
C HIS A 110 36.54 43.21 7.00
N LYS A 111 37.62 42.79 6.33
CA LYS A 111 38.22 43.51 5.21
C LYS A 111 37.53 43.18 3.88
N ASP A 112 37.14 41.93 3.70
CA ASP A 112 36.63 41.39 2.43
C ASP A 112 35.11 41.62 2.26
N LEU A 113 34.32 41.43 3.33
CA LEU A 113 32.87 41.44 3.32
C LEU A 113 32.31 42.85 3.61
N LEU A 114 32.65 43.79 2.75
CA LEU A 114 32.14 45.16 2.80
C LEU A 114 30.71 45.25 2.22
N PRO A 115 29.84 46.14 2.73
CA PRO A 115 28.51 46.39 2.17
C PRO A 115 28.54 46.64 0.66
N GLY A 116 27.60 46.02 -0.05
CA GLY A 116 27.49 46.06 -1.50
C GLY A 116 28.18 44.92 -2.25
N ARG A 117 29.18 44.25 -1.65
CA ARG A 117 29.90 43.10 -2.28
C ARG A 117 29.01 41.86 -2.38
N ARG A 118 29.14 41.12 -3.48
CA ARG A 118 28.55 39.78 -3.69
C ARG A 118 29.59 38.70 -3.44
N ALA A 119 29.16 37.62 -2.80
CA ALA A 119 30.01 36.48 -2.51
C ALA A 119 29.18 35.20 -2.38
N MET A 120 29.87 34.06 -2.50
CA MET A 120 29.37 32.76 -2.08
C MET A 120 29.71 32.54 -0.61
N PHE A 121 28.77 31.98 0.14
CA PHE A 121 28.94 31.63 1.55
C PHE A 121 28.54 30.18 1.78
N ALA A 122 29.40 29.38 2.39
CA ALA A 122 29.14 27.99 2.74
C ALA A 122 29.21 27.78 4.26
N GLY A 123 28.17 27.19 4.86
CA GLY A 123 28.11 26.96 6.30
C GLY A 123 26.86 26.23 6.76
N LYS A 124 26.84 25.79 8.02
CA LYS A 124 25.64 25.18 8.63
C LYS A 124 24.60 26.26 8.95
N VAL A 125 23.37 26.07 8.49
CA VAL A 125 22.23 26.93 8.87
C VAL A 125 21.85 26.65 10.31
N SER A 126 21.79 27.68 11.14
CA SER A 126 21.36 27.61 12.54
C SER A 126 20.40 28.76 12.84
N VAL A 127 19.60 28.64 13.90
CA VAL A 127 18.76 29.73 14.40
C VAL A 127 19.30 30.23 15.72
N PHE A 128 19.50 31.55 15.84
CA PHE A 128 19.84 32.19 17.10
C PHE A 128 18.98 33.42 17.31
N ASN A 129 18.32 33.52 18.47
CA ASN A 129 17.37 34.58 18.79
C ASN A 129 16.33 34.82 17.67
N ARG A 130 15.68 33.72 17.23
CA ARG A 130 14.67 33.68 16.15
C ARG A 130 15.13 34.24 14.79
N LYS A 131 16.45 34.25 14.51
CA LYS A 131 17.02 34.66 13.22
C LYS A 131 17.93 33.59 12.66
N LEU A 132 17.82 33.34 11.36
CA LEU A 132 18.72 32.45 10.62
C LEU A 132 20.14 33.02 10.64
N GLN A 133 21.13 32.16 10.89
CA GLN A 133 22.54 32.50 10.83
C GLN A 133 23.42 31.35 10.33
N LEU A 134 24.56 31.71 9.73
CA LEU A 134 25.71 30.81 9.53
C LEU A 134 26.80 31.18 10.54
N ALA A 135 27.20 30.23 11.39
CA ALA A 135 28.33 30.39 12.30
C ALA A 135 29.63 29.95 11.59
N HIS A 136 30.65 30.81 11.58
CA HIS A 136 31.94 30.57 10.92
C HIS A 136 31.85 30.00 9.49
N PRO A 137 31.10 30.65 8.56
CA PRO A 137 31.02 30.18 7.18
C PRO A 137 32.35 30.41 6.43
N ASP A 138 32.70 29.47 5.56
CA ASP A 138 33.65 29.70 4.48
C ASP A 138 33.02 30.67 3.45
N TYR A 139 33.81 31.50 2.77
CA TYR A 139 33.32 32.40 1.72
C TYR A 139 34.32 32.59 0.56
N GLU A 140 33.80 32.87 -0.64
CA GLU A 140 34.55 33.22 -1.85
C GLU A 140 33.91 34.46 -2.49
N LEU A 141 34.69 35.51 -2.79
CA LEU A 141 34.19 36.75 -3.39
C LEU A 141 33.90 36.58 -4.88
N LEU A 142 32.78 37.13 -5.37
CA LEU A 142 32.40 37.09 -6.80
C LEU A 142 32.81 38.36 -7.57
N ASP A 143 32.92 39.51 -6.89
CA ASP A 143 33.19 40.82 -7.50
C ASP A 143 34.69 41.23 -7.42
N GLY A 144 35.62 40.29 -7.61
CA GLY A 144 37.06 40.54 -7.41
C GLY A 144 37.72 41.39 -8.51
N ASP A 145 38.29 42.54 -8.14
CA ASP A 145 39.23 43.29 -8.99
C ASP A 145 40.48 42.46 -9.29
N ALA A 146 41.12 42.69 -10.44
CA ALA A 146 42.17 41.85 -11.03
C ALA A 146 43.56 41.88 -10.33
N GLY A 147 43.60 42.10 -9.01
CA GLY A 147 44.84 42.12 -8.20
C GLY A 147 45.06 40.82 -7.43
N ASN A 148 46.05 40.02 -7.86
CA ASN A 148 46.50 38.75 -7.25
C ASN A 148 45.47 37.61 -7.26
N GLY A 149 45.14 37.10 -8.46
CA GLY A 149 44.35 35.87 -8.60
C GLY A 149 43.88 35.54 -10.02
N ALA A 150 44.70 35.81 -11.05
CA ALA A 150 44.27 35.77 -12.46
C ALA A 150 43.72 34.40 -12.93
N GLU A 151 44.11 33.29 -12.31
CA GLU A 151 43.61 31.95 -12.65
C GLU A 151 42.19 31.68 -12.10
N ALA A 152 41.80 32.30 -10.98
CA ALA A 152 40.52 32.01 -10.32
C ALA A 152 39.31 32.63 -11.05
N VAL A 153 39.50 33.76 -11.74
CA VAL A 153 38.44 34.45 -12.50
C VAL A 153 38.06 33.66 -13.77
N SER A 154 39.00 32.89 -14.33
CA SER A 154 38.80 32.03 -15.50
C SER A 154 37.85 30.85 -15.22
N ALA A 155 37.98 30.21 -14.04
CA ALA A 155 37.13 29.08 -13.65
C ALA A 155 35.64 29.45 -13.48
N PHE A 156 35.34 30.74 -13.29
CA PHE A 156 33.99 31.29 -13.09
C PHE A 156 33.51 32.11 -14.30
N ALA A 157 34.05 31.85 -15.50
CA ALA A 157 33.71 32.59 -16.72
C ALA A 157 32.32 32.29 -17.30
N GLY A 158 31.68 31.17 -16.92
CA GLY A 158 30.35 30.78 -17.40
C GLY A 158 29.22 31.70 -16.91
N GLN A 159 28.10 31.71 -17.64
CA GLN A 159 26.87 32.40 -17.21
C GLN A 159 26.13 31.64 -16.09
N LEU A 160 26.33 30.32 -16.03
CA LEU A 160 25.70 29.39 -15.10
C LEU A 160 26.77 28.78 -14.19
N LEU A 161 26.57 28.87 -12.87
CA LEU A 161 27.52 28.43 -11.87
C LEU A 161 27.06 27.14 -11.19
N PRO A 162 27.73 25.98 -11.38
CA PRO A 162 27.37 24.74 -10.70
C PRO A 162 27.55 24.81 -9.18
N ILE A 163 26.52 24.37 -8.44
CA ILE A 163 26.54 24.23 -6.98
C ILE A 163 26.45 22.75 -6.62
N TYR A 164 27.54 22.21 -6.09
CA TYR A 164 27.75 20.80 -5.78
C TYR A 164 27.24 20.43 -4.37
N PRO A 165 26.90 19.15 -4.11
CA PRO A 165 26.77 18.62 -2.77
C PRO A 165 28.10 18.82 -2.00
N ALA A 166 28.08 19.63 -0.95
CA ALA A 166 29.24 20.01 -0.15
C ALA A 166 29.23 19.34 1.24
N CYS A 167 30.39 19.26 1.88
CA CYS A 167 30.52 18.89 3.29
C CYS A 167 31.32 19.96 4.07
N GLN A 168 31.36 19.85 5.40
CA GLN A 168 32.04 20.83 6.27
C GLN A 168 33.52 21.06 5.89
N GLN A 169 34.19 20.03 5.38
CA GLN A 169 35.60 20.06 4.98
C GLN A 169 35.79 20.48 3.51
N MET A 170 34.75 20.33 2.67
CA MET A 170 34.82 20.50 1.22
C MET A 170 33.62 21.30 0.68
N ALA A 171 33.80 22.62 0.61
CA ALA A 171 32.83 23.57 0.07
C ALA A 171 32.67 23.46 -1.46
N SER A 172 31.51 23.87 -1.98
CA SER A 172 31.13 23.70 -3.40
C SER A 172 32.16 24.22 -4.42
N TRP A 173 32.84 25.35 -4.16
CA TRP A 173 33.85 25.88 -5.08
C TRP A 173 35.19 25.13 -5.01
N LYS A 174 35.49 24.46 -3.88
CA LYS A 174 36.64 23.56 -3.77
C LYS A 174 36.39 22.29 -4.59
N ILE A 175 35.13 21.80 -4.59
CA ILE A 175 34.68 20.71 -5.47
C ILE A 175 34.75 21.15 -6.93
N ALA A 176 34.21 22.33 -7.28
CA ALA A 176 34.28 22.86 -8.65
C ALA A 176 35.73 22.96 -9.16
N LYS A 177 36.66 23.48 -8.35
CA LYS A 177 38.10 23.53 -8.70
C LYS A 177 38.74 22.14 -8.83
N ALA A 178 38.27 21.14 -8.07
CA ALA A 178 38.72 19.76 -8.20
C ALA A 178 38.16 19.10 -9.47
N VAL A 179 36.87 19.31 -9.79
CA VAL A 179 36.23 18.88 -11.04
C VAL A 179 36.95 19.50 -12.24
N ASP A 180 37.19 20.81 -12.25
CA ASP A 180 37.91 21.51 -13.32
C ASP A 180 39.30 20.92 -13.61
N ALA A 181 40.00 20.43 -12.59
CA ALA A 181 41.31 19.81 -12.76
C ALA A 181 41.25 18.41 -13.38
N VAL A 182 40.10 17.72 -13.31
CA VAL A 182 39.88 16.40 -13.92
C VAL A 182 38.99 16.44 -15.17
N LEU A 183 38.22 17.50 -15.40
CA LEU A 183 37.26 17.65 -16.50
C LEU A 183 37.85 17.42 -17.90
N PRO A 184 39.12 17.78 -18.21
CA PRO A 184 39.74 17.41 -19.48
C PRO A 184 39.81 15.89 -19.73
N ARG A 185 39.70 15.05 -18.69
CA ARG A 185 39.61 13.58 -18.80
C ARG A 185 38.24 13.07 -19.21
N ALA A 186 37.20 13.91 -19.19
CA ALA A 186 35.88 13.51 -19.69
C ALA A 186 35.91 13.19 -21.19
N GLN A 187 36.85 13.76 -21.96
CA GLN A 187 37.07 13.41 -23.37
C GLN A 187 37.55 11.95 -23.55
N ASP A 188 38.18 11.39 -22.51
CA ASP A 188 38.75 10.04 -22.49
C ASP A 188 37.68 9.02 -21.98
N ALA A 189 36.44 9.46 -21.72
CA ALA A 189 35.32 8.62 -21.33
C ALA A 189 34.77 7.85 -22.53
N VAL A 190 34.66 6.53 -22.37
CA VAL A 190 34.08 5.63 -23.38
C VAL A 190 32.56 5.66 -23.25
N ASP A 191 31.85 5.82 -24.36
CA ASP A 191 30.39 5.87 -24.37
C ASP A 191 29.80 4.44 -24.29
N PRO A 192 29.03 4.09 -23.25
CA PRO A 192 28.45 2.75 -23.11
C PRO A 192 27.17 2.55 -23.94
N LEU A 193 26.59 3.62 -24.49
CA LEU A 193 25.32 3.56 -25.21
C LEU A 193 25.59 3.25 -26.71
N PRO A 194 24.95 2.22 -27.29
CA PRO A 194 25.05 1.93 -28.72
C PRO A 194 24.72 3.14 -29.60
N GLU A 195 25.54 3.40 -30.62
CA GLU A 195 25.41 4.56 -31.52
C GLU A 195 24.01 4.68 -32.13
N ALA A 196 23.41 3.56 -32.56
CA ALA A 196 22.05 3.54 -33.11
C ALA A 196 20.97 3.98 -32.10
N LEU A 197 21.10 3.63 -30.82
CA LEU A 197 20.17 4.06 -29.75
C LEU A 197 20.40 5.53 -29.38
N ARG A 198 21.66 5.98 -29.39
CA ARG A 198 22.05 7.36 -29.14
C ARG A 198 21.51 8.31 -30.22
N ASP A 199 21.74 7.99 -31.49
CA ASP A 199 21.29 8.78 -32.64
C ASP A 199 19.76 8.75 -32.81
N GLY A 200 19.13 7.60 -32.58
CA GLY A 200 17.67 7.45 -32.67
C GLY A 200 16.87 8.27 -31.65
N ARG A 201 17.54 8.78 -30.60
CA ARG A 201 16.94 9.54 -29.49
C ARG A 201 17.51 10.96 -29.33
N ASP A 202 18.30 11.44 -30.30
CA ASP A 202 18.98 12.75 -30.27
C ASP A 202 19.81 13.00 -28.98
N LEU A 203 20.41 11.93 -28.44
CA LEU A 203 21.19 11.99 -27.21
C LEU A 203 22.64 12.39 -27.49
N VAL A 204 23.17 13.33 -26.70
CA VAL A 204 24.59 13.73 -26.79
C VAL A 204 25.53 12.61 -26.32
N PRO A 205 26.77 12.54 -26.86
CA PRO A 205 27.78 11.59 -26.38
C PRO A 205 28.16 11.79 -24.90
N LEU A 206 28.58 10.72 -24.21
CA LEU A 206 28.91 10.77 -22.77
C LEU A 206 29.97 11.83 -22.42
N PRO A 207 31.10 11.97 -23.15
CA PRO A 207 32.06 13.06 -22.94
C PRO A 207 31.43 14.45 -22.97
N GLU A 208 30.47 14.66 -23.86
CA GLU A 208 29.78 15.94 -24.01
C GLU A 208 28.75 16.15 -22.89
N ALA A 209 28.02 15.11 -22.47
CA ALA A 209 27.14 15.18 -21.30
C ALA A 209 27.90 15.54 -20.02
N LEU A 210 29.04 14.90 -19.77
CA LEU A 210 29.92 15.20 -18.62
C LEU A 210 30.49 16.62 -18.69
N LEU A 211 30.82 17.13 -19.88
CA LEU A 211 31.25 18.51 -20.04
C LEU A 211 30.09 19.49 -19.80
N ARG A 212 28.93 19.27 -20.42
CA ARG A 212 27.73 20.12 -20.31
C ARG A 212 27.14 20.14 -18.91
N ILE A 213 27.18 19.04 -18.14
CA ILE A 213 26.67 19.02 -16.75
C ILE A 213 27.58 19.82 -15.81
N HIS A 214 28.89 19.84 -16.02
CA HIS A 214 29.83 20.57 -15.15
C HIS A 214 30.11 22.01 -15.63
N ARG A 215 30.08 22.28 -16.93
CA ARG A 215 30.30 23.60 -17.53
C ARG A 215 29.25 23.91 -18.62
N PRO A 216 27.97 24.09 -18.27
CA PRO A 216 26.94 24.49 -19.22
C PRO A 216 27.15 25.93 -19.71
N ALA A 217 26.96 26.16 -21.02
CA ALA A 217 26.83 27.50 -21.58
C ALA A 217 25.37 28.00 -21.50
N SER A 218 24.40 27.08 -21.53
CA SER A 218 22.96 27.37 -21.54
C SER A 218 22.15 26.43 -20.63
N LYS A 219 20.88 26.78 -20.36
CA LYS A 219 19.94 25.86 -19.69
C LYS A 219 19.57 24.64 -20.54
N ALA A 220 19.65 24.75 -21.86
CA ALA A 220 19.42 23.62 -22.76
C ALA A 220 20.55 22.58 -22.66
N ASP A 221 21.79 23.01 -22.42
CA ASP A 221 22.93 22.11 -22.19
C ASP A 221 22.73 21.28 -20.93
N ILE A 222 22.19 21.90 -19.86
CA ILE A 222 21.85 21.22 -18.61
C ILE A 222 20.75 20.18 -18.84
N ALA A 223 19.71 20.52 -19.60
CA ALA A 223 18.64 19.58 -19.95
C ALA A 223 19.19 18.38 -20.73
N ALA A 224 19.82 18.61 -21.88
CA ALA A 224 20.39 17.55 -22.71
C ALA A 224 21.40 16.65 -21.97
N ALA A 225 22.22 17.23 -21.08
CA ALA A 225 23.13 16.45 -20.24
C ALA A 225 22.39 15.62 -19.18
N ARG A 226 21.33 16.17 -18.56
CA ARG A 226 20.50 15.42 -17.61
C ARG A 226 19.77 14.27 -18.30
N ASP A 227 19.11 14.54 -19.43
CA ASP A 227 18.34 13.55 -20.18
C ASP A 227 19.25 12.39 -20.60
N ARG A 228 20.45 12.70 -21.11
CA ARG A 228 21.47 11.69 -21.42
C ARG A 228 21.93 10.89 -20.20
N LEU A 229 22.25 11.54 -19.07
CA LEU A 229 22.78 10.86 -17.88
C LEU A 229 21.71 10.04 -17.14
N LYS A 230 20.44 10.50 -17.16
CA LYS A 230 19.29 9.70 -16.72
C LYS A 230 19.10 8.46 -17.58
N TRP A 231 19.19 8.62 -18.90
CA TRP A 231 19.09 7.50 -19.83
C TRP A 231 20.21 6.47 -19.62
N ASP A 232 21.43 6.92 -19.36
CA ASP A 232 22.58 6.07 -19.05
C ASP A 232 22.32 5.20 -17.80
N GLU A 233 21.90 5.82 -16.69
CA GLU A 233 21.56 5.11 -15.44
C GLU A 233 20.39 4.14 -15.63
N ALA A 234 19.32 4.56 -16.32
CA ALA A 234 18.15 3.73 -16.59
C ALA A 234 18.49 2.53 -17.49
N PHE A 235 19.22 2.76 -18.58
CA PHE A 235 19.53 1.74 -19.59
C PHE A 235 20.52 0.71 -19.07
N VAL A 236 21.62 1.13 -18.42
CA VAL A 236 22.59 0.18 -17.84
C VAL A 236 21.92 -0.69 -16.76
N LEU A 237 21.08 -0.10 -15.90
CA LEU A 237 20.31 -0.87 -14.93
C LEU A 237 19.32 -1.83 -15.62
N GLN A 238 18.58 -1.38 -16.63
CA GLN A 238 17.62 -2.22 -17.35
C GLN A 238 18.28 -3.36 -18.12
N VAL A 239 19.50 -3.19 -18.64
CA VAL A 239 20.26 -4.28 -19.27
C VAL A 239 20.69 -5.31 -18.23
N ALA A 240 21.12 -4.89 -17.03
CA ALA A 240 21.40 -5.83 -15.93
C ALA A 240 20.16 -6.64 -15.53
N LEU A 241 19.02 -5.97 -15.34
CA LEU A 241 17.75 -6.63 -15.00
C LEU A 241 17.24 -7.53 -16.15
N ALA A 242 17.39 -7.12 -17.40
CA ALA A 242 17.01 -7.92 -18.56
C ALA A 242 17.88 -9.19 -18.69
N ARG A 243 19.20 -9.09 -18.43
CA ARG A 243 20.09 -10.27 -18.37
C ARG A 243 19.67 -11.21 -17.24
N ARG A 244 19.31 -10.68 -16.06
CA ARG A 244 18.79 -11.51 -14.96
C ARG A 244 17.48 -12.21 -15.33
N ARG A 245 16.49 -11.48 -15.86
CA ARG A 245 15.22 -12.05 -16.33
C ARG A 245 15.44 -13.15 -17.37
N LEU A 246 16.37 -12.95 -18.32
CA LEU A 246 16.71 -13.97 -19.31
C LEU A 246 17.39 -15.20 -18.68
N ALA A 247 18.31 -15.01 -17.72
CA ALA A 247 18.93 -16.12 -16.98
C ALA A 247 17.91 -16.88 -16.12
N GLU A 248 16.96 -16.18 -15.48
CA GLU A 248 15.84 -16.79 -14.75
C GLU A 248 14.94 -17.60 -15.67
N THR A 249 14.63 -17.12 -16.89
CA THR A 249 13.86 -17.90 -17.89
C THR A 249 14.60 -19.13 -18.43
N GLN A 250 15.91 -19.24 -18.21
CA GLN A 250 16.69 -20.45 -18.51
C GLN A 250 16.75 -21.45 -17.34
N LEU A 251 16.26 -21.09 -16.15
CA LEU A 251 16.12 -22.04 -15.04
C LEU A 251 14.91 -22.96 -15.31
N PRO A 252 15.08 -24.29 -15.26
CA PRO A 252 13.97 -25.20 -15.46
C PRO A 252 12.99 -25.16 -14.27
N ALA A 253 11.71 -24.98 -14.58
CA ALA A 253 10.59 -25.23 -13.67
C ALA A 253 9.68 -26.31 -14.25
N VAL A 254 8.86 -26.93 -13.40
CA VAL A 254 7.83 -27.88 -13.84
C VAL A 254 6.56 -27.10 -14.14
N ALA A 255 6.15 -27.07 -15.40
CA ALA A 255 4.87 -26.48 -15.81
C ALA A 255 3.69 -27.10 -15.02
N ARG A 256 3.00 -26.27 -14.23
CA ARG A 256 1.85 -26.62 -13.38
C ARG A 256 0.56 -26.18 -14.06
N THR A 257 0.18 -26.90 -15.12
CA THR A 257 -1.11 -26.67 -15.81
C THR A 257 -2.28 -27.11 -14.91
N PRO A 258 -3.32 -26.28 -14.68
CA PRO A 258 -4.51 -26.67 -13.92
C PRO A 258 -5.20 -27.91 -14.52
N VAL A 259 -5.64 -28.83 -13.66
CA VAL A 259 -6.31 -30.07 -14.06
C VAL A 259 -7.82 -29.94 -13.86
N THR A 260 -8.59 -30.22 -14.91
CA THR A 260 -10.06 -30.20 -14.85
C THR A 260 -10.60 -31.37 -14.02
N GLY A 261 -11.56 -31.10 -13.15
CA GLY A 261 -12.12 -32.07 -12.19
C GLY A 261 -11.25 -32.30 -10.95
N GLY A 262 -10.28 -31.41 -10.70
CA GLY A 262 -9.39 -31.43 -9.53
C GLY A 262 -9.98 -30.82 -8.26
N ILE A 263 -9.15 -30.72 -7.22
CA ILE A 263 -9.44 -30.10 -5.93
C ILE A 263 -9.79 -28.62 -6.11
N LEU A 264 -9.16 -27.91 -7.05
CA LEU A 264 -9.48 -26.52 -7.38
C LEU A 264 -10.93 -26.37 -7.86
N ASP A 265 -11.38 -27.21 -8.79
CA ASP A 265 -12.76 -27.17 -9.31
C ASP A 265 -13.77 -27.53 -8.21
N ALA A 266 -13.44 -28.53 -7.38
CA ALA A 266 -14.27 -28.92 -6.23
C ALA A 266 -14.35 -27.82 -5.15
N PHE A 267 -13.29 -27.05 -4.98
CA PHE A 267 -13.21 -25.90 -4.08
C PHE A 267 -13.99 -24.70 -4.65
N ASP A 268 -13.76 -24.33 -5.90
CA ASP A 268 -14.47 -23.24 -6.58
C ASP A 268 -15.98 -23.51 -6.64
N ALA A 269 -16.41 -24.77 -6.81
CA ALA A 269 -17.81 -25.17 -6.74
C ALA A 269 -18.42 -25.13 -5.33
N LYS A 270 -17.59 -25.22 -4.28
CA LYS A 270 -17.99 -25.01 -2.87
C LYS A 270 -17.96 -23.53 -2.47
N LEU A 271 -17.43 -22.62 -3.30
CA LEU A 271 -17.35 -21.21 -2.95
C LEU A 271 -18.74 -20.58 -2.85
N PRO A 272 -19.05 -19.89 -1.73
CA PRO A 272 -20.36 -19.29 -1.53
C PRO A 272 -20.63 -18.02 -2.33
N PHE A 273 -19.66 -17.56 -3.10
CA PHE A 273 -19.72 -16.35 -3.92
C PHE A 273 -18.91 -16.56 -5.19
N THR A 274 -19.32 -15.92 -6.29
CA THR A 274 -18.50 -15.87 -7.50
C THR A 274 -17.32 -14.93 -7.29
N LEU A 275 -16.14 -15.32 -7.79
CA LEU A 275 -14.96 -14.47 -7.81
C LEU A 275 -15.19 -13.22 -8.68
N THR A 276 -14.68 -12.07 -8.23
CA THR A 276 -14.77 -10.81 -9.00
C THR A 276 -14.01 -10.89 -10.33
N GLY A 277 -14.34 -9.99 -11.28
CA GLY A 277 -13.57 -9.87 -12.53
C GLY A 277 -12.07 -9.62 -12.31
N GLY A 278 -11.71 -8.87 -11.25
CA GLY A 278 -10.33 -8.69 -10.81
C GLY A 278 -9.68 -10.00 -10.37
N GLN A 279 -10.31 -10.73 -9.44
CA GLN A 279 -9.81 -12.04 -9.00
C GLN A 279 -9.71 -13.05 -10.14
N GLN A 280 -10.68 -13.09 -11.06
CA GLN A 280 -10.67 -13.98 -12.24
C GLN A 280 -9.58 -13.61 -13.24
N LYS A 281 -9.29 -12.32 -13.43
CA LYS A 281 -8.16 -11.85 -14.25
C LYS A 281 -6.84 -12.27 -13.61
N VAL A 282 -6.63 -11.92 -12.35
CA VAL A 282 -5.39 -12.19 -11.62
C VAL A 282 -5.11 -13.69 -11.46
N SER A 283 -6.12 -14.51 -11.18
CA SER A 283 -5.93 -15.96 -11.14
C SER A 283 -5.56 -16.53 -12.51
N ARG A 284 -6.08 -16.00 -13.62
CA ARG A 284 -5.65 -16.42 -14.98
C ARG A 284 -4.20 -16.05 -15.23
N GLU A 285 -3.78 -14.82 -14.93
CA GLU A 285 -2.37 -14.40 -15.02
C GLU A 285 -1.44 -15.33 -14.22
N ILE A 286 -1.84 -15.73 -13.01
CA ILE A 286 -1.07 -16.69 -12.20
C ILE A 286 -1.08 -18.11 -12.83
N PHE A 287 -2.21 -18.59 -13.35
CA PHE A 287 -2.28 -19.92 -13.96
C PHE A 287 -1.54 -20.01 -15.31
N ASP A 288 -1.57 -18.94 -16.11
CA ASP A 288 -0.85 -18.85 -17.38
C ASP A 288 0.67 -18.90 -17.12
N ASP A 289 1.18 -18.18 -16.12
CA ASP A 289 2.59 -18.26 -15.69
C ASP A 289 2.96 -19.62 -15.08
N LEU A 290 2.10 -20.19 -14.23
CA LEU A 290 2.31 -21.51 -13.63
C LEU A 290 2.43 -22.60 -14.70
N ALA A 291 1.76 -22.46 -15.84
CA ALA A 291 1.82 -23.39 -16.96
C ALA A 291 3.11 -23.28 -17.82
N THR A 292 4.05 -22.40 -17.48
CA THR A 292 5.34 -22.24 -18.21
C THR A 292 6.44 -23.17 -17.70
N GLU A 293 7.44 -23.46 -18.54
CA GLU A 293 8.61 -24.30 -18.18
C GLU A 293 9.72 -23.51 -17.43
N HIS A 294 9.45 -22.26 -17.05
CA HIS A 294 10.36 -21.38 -16.30
C HIS A 294 9.68 -20.86 -15.02
N PRO A 295 10.43 -20.54 -13.94
CA PRO A 295 9.83 -20.14 -12.68
C PRO A 295 9.05 -18.83 -12.80
N MET A 296 7.81 -18.83 -12.33
CA MET A 296 7.01 -17.60 -12.15
C MET A 296 7.62 -16.76 -11.03
N HIS A 297 7.71 -15.44 -11.21
CA HIS A 297 8.11 -14.50 -10.16
C HIS A 297 7.14 -13.29 -10.14
N ARG A 298 6.00 -13.48 -9.46
CA ARG A 298 4.85 -12.54 -9.52
C ARG A 298 4.52 -11.93 -8.16
N LEU A 299 4.22 -10.64 -8.12
CA LEU A 299 3.66 -9.93 -6.99
C LEU A 299 2.13 -9.81 -7.13
N LEU A 300 1.41 -10.37 -6.16
CA LEU A 300 0.00 -10.13 -5.90
C LEU A 300 -0.15 -8.97 -4.91
N GLN A 301 -0.60 -7.82 -5.41
CA GLN A 301 -0.92 -6.66 -4.57
C GLN A 301 -2.44 -6.52 -4.45
N GLY A 302 -2.96 -6.18 -3.28
CA GLY A 302 -4.40 -5.93 -3.13
C GLY A 302 -4.76 -5.03 -1.95
N GLU A 303 -5.77 -4.20 -2.14
CA GLU A 303 -6.30 -3.30 -1.11
C GLU A 303 -7.16 -4.04 -0.05
N VAL A 304 -7.69 -3.30 0.95
CA VAL A 304 -8.46 -3.80 2.11
C VAL A 304 -9.71 -2.91 2.38
N GLY A 305 -10.96 -3.33 2.13
CA GLY A 305 -12.19 -2.60 2.58
C GLY A 305 -13.25 -2.02 1.59
N SER A 306 -13.99 -2.79 0.77
CA SER A 306 -15.12 -2.26 -0.04
C SER A 306 -16.15 -3.31 -0.57
N GLY A 307 -17.27 -2.83 -1.12
CA GLY A 307 -18.37 -3.64 -1.64
C GLY A 307 -19.55 -3.81 -0.67
N LYS A 308 -20.77 -3.79 -1.22
CA LYS A 308 -22.11 -4.02 -0.57
C LYS A 308 -22.89 -2.83 0.05
N ALA A 309 -22.57 -1.55 -0.17
CA ALA A 309 -23.39 -0.49 0.45
C ALA A 309 -24.74 -0.28 -0.25
N GLN A 310 -25.80 -0.08 0.54
CA GLN A 310 -27.15 0.30 0.09
C GLN A 310 -27.70 1.45 0.93
N PRO A 311 -28.64 2.26 0.40
CA PRO A 311 -29.29 3.33 1.15
C PRO A 311 -29.96 2.85 2.44
N LEU A 312 -30.02 3.71 3.46
CA LEU A 312 -30.71 3.36 4.72
C LEU A 312 -32.20 3.05 4.53
N ASP A 313 -32.81 3.58 3.47
CA ASP A 313 -34.21 3.35 3.05
C ASP A 313 -34.41 2.16 2.10
N ALA A 314 -33.35 1.45 1.68
CA ALA A 314 -33.47 0.19 0.94
C ALA A 314 -34.12 -0.91 1.81
N LEU A 315 -34.79 -1.90 1.20
CA LEU A 315 -35.56 -2.90 1.94
C LEU A 315 -34.86 -4.26 2.02
N VAL A 316 -34.91 -4.86 3.21
CA VAL A 316 -34.33 -6.16 3.57
C VAL A 316 -35.41 -7.14 3.96
N LEU A 317 -35.43 -8.33 3.34
CA LEU A 317 -36.41 -9.37 3.66
C LEU A 317 -36.02 -10.11 4.94
N THR A 318 -36.93 -10.07 5.92
CA THR A 318 -36.82 -10.79 7.21
C THR A 318 -37.95 -11.83 7.31
N PRO A 319 -37.90 -12.79 8.27
CA PRO A 319 -39.03 -13.68 8.55
C PRO A 319 -40.35 -12.96 8.83
N ARG A 320 -40.28 -11.69 9.26
CA ARG A 320 -41.43 -10.84 9.61
C ARG A 320 -41.82 -9.85 8.51
N GLY A 321 -41.37 -10.07 7.28
CA GLY A 321 -41.57 -9.19 6.13
C GLY A 321 -40.37 -8.28 5.85
N PHE A 322 -40.55 -7.31 4.96
CA PHE A 322 -39.50 -6.37 4.59
C PHE A 322 -39.29 -5.29 5.67
N ARG A 323 -38.03 -4.96 5.96
CA ARG A 323 -37.64 -3.88 6.87
C ARG A 323 -36.58 -2.97 6.22
N PRO A 324 -36.56 -1.66 6.52
CA PRO A 324 -35.51 -0.75 6.07
C PRO A 324 -34.12 -1.25 6.47
N MET A 325 -33.15 -1.04 5.59
CA MET A 325 -31.74 -1.35 5.82
C MET A 325 -31.24 -0.72 7.11
N GLY A 326 -31.60 0.56 7.37
CA GLY A 326 -31.24 1.27 8.60
C GLY A 326 -31.80 0.69 9.90
N GLU A 327 -32.75 -0.26 9.85
CA GLU A 327 -33.24 -1.00 11.04
C GLU A 327 -32.44 -2.28 11.33
N MET A 328 -31.52 -2.68 10.44
CA MET A 328 -30.75 -3.92 10.61
C MET A 328 -29.75 -3.78 11.75
N ALA A 329 -29.79 -4.75 12.67
CA ALA A 329 -28.86 -4.87 13.80
C ALA A 329 -28.23 -6.27 13.84
N VAL A 330 -27.07 -6.41 14.48
CA VAL A 330 -26.46 -7.72 14.75
C VAL A 330 -27.45 -8.57 15.59
N GLY A 331 -27.71 -9.79 15.14
CA GLY A 331 -28.76 -10.67 15.68
C GLY A 331 -30.11 -10.62 14.95
N THR A 332 -30.29 -9.72 13.96
CA THR A 332 -31.50 -9.70 13.12
C THR A 332 -31.53 -10.91 12.20
N GLU A 333 -32.67 -11.59 12.08
CA GLU A 333 -32.85 -12.66 11.09
C GLU A 333 -33.26 -12.08 9.73
N VAL A 334 -32.60 -12.53 8.67
CA VAL A 334 -32.89 -12.17 7.28
C VAL A 334 -33.02 -13.43 6.43
N VAL A 335 -33.70 -13.30 5.29
CA VAL A 335 -33.91 -14.39 4.33
C VAL A 335 -32.77 -14.37 3.30
N VAL A 336 -32.25 -15.53 2.91
CA VAL A 336 -31.23 -15.66 1.85
C VAL A 336 -31.87 -16.06 0.51
N PRO A 337 -31.20 -15.92 -0.65
CA PRO A 337 -31.83 -16.17 -1.96
C PRO A 337 -32.42 -17.57 -2.16
N SER A 338 -31.88 -18.61 -1.49
CA SER A 338 -32.42 -19.98 -1.48
C SER A 338 -33.71 -20.14 -0.65
N GLY A 339 -34.08 -19.14 0.16
CA GLY A 339 -35.22 -19.14 1.06
C GLY A 339 -34.92 -19.58 2.50
N GLU A 340 -33.67 -19.92 2.81
CA GLU A 340 -33.24 -20.19 4.19
C GLU A 340 -33.12 -18.90 5.03
N LEU A 341 -33.03 -19.06 6.36
CA LEU A 341 -32.81 -17.96 7.29
C LEU A 341 -31.34 -17.84 7.66
N ALA A 342 -30.86 -16.60 7.72
CA ALA A 342 -29.52 -16.24 8.16
C ALA A 342 -29.58 -15.16 9.25
N VAL A 343 -28.60 -15.17 10.15
CA VAL A 343 -28.50 -14.14 11.20
C VAL A 343 -27.49 -13.09 10.79
N VAL A 344 -27.89 -11.82 10.84
CA VAL A 344 -26.98 -10.67 10.66
C VAL A 344 -25.90 -10.72 11.73
N ASP A 345 -24.64 -10.87 11.33
CA ASP A 345 -23.48 -10.92 12.23
C ASP A 345 -22.59 -9.66 12.16
N GLY A 346 -22.88 -8.75 11.24
CA GLY A 346 -22.27 -7.41 11.19
C GLY A 346 -23.15 -6.37 10.49
N VAL A 347 -23.03 -5.11 10.91
CA VAL A 347 -23.71 -3.94 10.30
C VAL A 347 -22.69 -2.82 10.20
N PHE A 348 -22.49 -2.23 9.03
CA PHE A 348 -21.38 -1.32 8.75
C PHE A 348 -21.88 -0.07 8.01
N PRO A 349 -22.04 1.08 8.70
CA PRO A 349 -22.35 2.36 8.06
C PRO A 349 -21.23 2.81 7.10
N GLN A 350 -21.60 3.31 5.92
CA GLN A 350 -20.68 3.63 4.82
C GLN A 350 -20.71 5.13 4.41
N GLY A 351 -21.38 5.97 5.20
CA GLY A 351 -21.46 7.42 4.98
C GLY A 351 -22.35 7.79 3.79
N GLU A 352 -22.15 8.98 3.20
CA GLU A 352 -22.86 9.36 1.97
C GLU A 352 -22.12 8.90 0.71
N ARG A 353 -22.82 8.17 -0.16
CA ARG A 353 -22.34 7.74 -1.48
C ARG A 353 -23.28 8.18 -2.59
N GLU A 354 -22.77 8.20 -3.82
CA GLU A 354 -23.62 8.29 -5.03
C GLU A 354 -24.44 7.00 -5.15
N VAL A 355 -25.74 7.15 -5.36
CA VAL A 355 -26.71 6.06 -5.44
C VAL A 355 -27.37 6.06 -6.82
N TRP A 356 -27.64 4.86 -7.32
CA TRP A 356 -28.26 4.58 -8.59
C TRP A 356 -29.50 3.71 -8.40
N ARG A 357 -30.54 3.99 -9.17
CA ARG A 357 -31.80 3.25 -9.20
C ARG A 357 -31.80 2.29 -10.39
N LEU A 358 -31.79 1.00 -10.12
CA LEU A 358 -31.77 -0.08 -11.11
C LEU A 358 -33.21 -0.60 -11.33
N VAL A 359 -33.75 -0.42 -12.53
CA VAL A 359 -35.16 -0.67 -12.86
C VAL A 359 -35.31 -1.96 -13.66
N LEU A 360 -36.20 -2.86 -13.22
CA LEU A 360 -36.42 -4.18 -13.81
C LEU A 360 -37.64 -4.23 -14.75
N SER A 361 -37.77 -5.30 -15.53
CA SER A 361 -38.77 -5.39 -16.60
C SER A 361 -40.21 -5.62 -16.15
N ASP A 362 -40.44 -5.98 -14.88
CA ASP A 362 -41.74 -5.95 -14.21
C ASP A 362 -41.99 -4.61 -13.49
N GLY A 363 -41.09 -3.63 -13.61
CA GLY A 363 -41.20 -2.32 -12.99
C GLY A 363 -40.85 -2.24 -11.50
N SER A 364 -40.34 -3.32 -10.87
CA SER A 364 -39.65 -3.15 -9.58
C SER A 364 -38.32 -2.42 -9.79
N ALA A 365 -37.89 -1.63 -8.81
CA ALA A 365 -36.60 -0.94 -8.86
C ALA A 365 -35.89 -0.99 -7.52
N VAL A 366 -34.55 -1.00 -7.57
CA VAL A 366 -33.65 -1.15 -6.43
C VAL A 366 -32.72 0.06 -6.38
N GLU A 367 -32.31 0.51 -5.19
CA GLU A 367 -31.31 1.57 -5.05
C GLU A 367 -30.03 1.06 -4.37
N CYS A 368 -28.88 1.37 -4.96
CA CYS A 368 -27.56 0.89 -4.54
C CYS A 368 -26.44 1.83 -5.00
N ASP A 369 -25.22 1.68 -4.50
CA ASP A 369 -24.07 2.45 -5.04
C ASP A 369 -23.51 1.86 -6.36
N ASP A 370 -22.57 2.59 -7.00
CA ASP A 370 -21.91 2.15 -8.26
C ASP A 370 -21.15 0.80 -8.09
N GLU A 371 -20.72 0.46 -6.87
CA GLU A 371 -19.90 -0.73 -6.56
C GLU A 371 -20.72 -1.91 -6.05
N HIS A 372 -22.06 -1.78 -6.01
CA HIS A 372 -22.94 -2.89 -5.65
C HIS A 372 -22.88 -3.98 -6.73
N LEU A 373 -22.74 -5.23 -6.30
CA LEU A 373 -22.53 -6.38 -7.18
C LEU A 373 -23.84 -7.13 -7.42
N TRP A 374 -24.04 -7.64 -8.63
CA TRP A 374 -25.29 -8.22 -9.12
C TRP A 374 -25.03 -9.55 -9.81
N ILE A 375 -25.71 -10.63 -9.39
CA ILE A 375 -25.73 -11.87 -10.18
C ILE A 375 -26.72 -11.70 -11.34
N VAL A 376 -26.20 -11.72 -12.57
CA VAL A 376 -26.94 -11.48 -13.80
C VAL A 376 -26.68 -12.57 -14.84
N GLY A 377 -27.69 -12.89 -15.65
CA GLY A 377 -27.60 -13.81 -16.79
C GLY A 377 -27.99 -13.12 -18.10
N ASP A 378 -27.24 -13.41 -19.17
CA ASP A 378 -27.42 -12.87 -20.52
C ASP A 378 -28.21 -13.87 -21.39
N GLY A 379 -29.54 -13.67 -21.47
CA GLY A 379 -30.46 -14.32 -22.42
C GLY A 379 -30.61 -15.86 -22.44
N GLY A 380 -29.70 -16.61 -21.81
CA GLY A 380 -29.58 -18.07 -21.90
C GLY A 380 -28.19 -18.63 -21.54
N ALA A 381 -27.24 -17.80 -21.12
CA ALA A 381 -25.89 -18.21 -20.68
C ALA A 381 -25.76 -18.31 -19.15
N GLU A 382 -24.59 -18.77 -18.68
CA GLU A 382 -24.20 -18.84 -17.26
C GLU A 382 -24.33 -17.50 -16.53
N GLU A 383 -24.53 -17.58 -15.21
CA GLU A 383 -24.63 -16.41 -14.35
C GLU A 383 -23.26 -15.74 -14.14
N ARG A 384 -23.25 -14.41 -14.14
CA ARG A 384 -22.05 -13.57 -13.97
C ARG A 384 -22.31 -12.54 -12.89
N VAL A 385 -21.28 -12.22 -12.10
CA VAL A 385 -21.34 -11.11 -11.15
C VAL A 385 -20.78 -9.85 -11.79
N LEU A 386 -21.57 -8.78 -11.84
CA LEU A 386 -21.20 -7.46 -12.37
C LEU A 386 -21.55 -6.35 -11.37
N THR A 387 -20.74 -5.29 -11.31
CA THR A 387 -21.05 -4.08 -10.55
C THR A 387 -22.17 -3.26 -11.22
N THR A 388 -22.88 -2.42 -10.46
CA THR A 388 -23.81 -1.41 -10.99
C THR A 388 -23.12 -0.53 -12.05
N ARG A 389 -21.86 -0.15 -11.82
CA ARG A 389 -21.00 0.59 -12.75
C ARG A 389 -20.78 -0.14 -14.07
N GLU A 390 -20.49 -1.44 -14.04
CA GLU A 390 -20.31 -2.27 -15.25
C GLU A 390 -21.64 -2.47 -15.98
N LEU A 391 -22.72 -2.81 -15.26
CA LEU A 391 -24.07 -2.93 -15.82
C LEU A 391 -24.51 -1.65 -16.52
N ARG A 392 -24.17 -0.46 -15.97
CA ARG A 392 -24.47 0.84 -16.57
C ARG A 392 -23.67 1.12 -17.84
N ARG A 393 -22.46 0.54 -17.99
CA ARG A 393 -21.62 0.66 -19.19
C ARG A 393 -22.03 -0.29 -20.31
N ASP A 394 -22.61 -1.45 -19.97
CA ASP A 394 -22.94 -2.55 -20.90
C ASP A 394 -24.42 -2.99 -20.78
N LEU A 395 -25.33 -2.04 -20.57
CA LEU A 395 -26.74 -2.34 -20.22
C LEU A 395 -27.54 -2.96 -21.38
N HIS A 396 -27.21 -2.57 -22.62
CA HIS A 396 -27.92 -2.93 -23.83
C HIS A 396 -26.99 -3.65 -24.80
N ALA A 397 -27.49 -4.70 -25.44
CA ALA A 397 -26.81 -5.35 -26.55
C ALA A 397 -26.76 -4.43 -27.79
N PRO A 398 -25.94 -4.72 -28.82
CA PRO A 398 -25.79 -3.87 -30.01
C PRO A 398 -27.07 -3.62 -30.82
N ASP A 399 -28.10 -4.45 -30.64
CA ASP A 399 -29.44 -4.32 -31.22
C ASP A 399 -30.42 -3.51 -30.34
N GLY A 400 -29.94 -2.92 -29.24
CA GLY A 400 -30.68 -2.02 -28.36
C GLY A 400 -31.57 -2.72 -27.32
N ARG A 401 -31.58 -4.06 -27.23
CA ARG A 401 -32.35 -4.76 -26.20
C ARG A 401 -31.60 -4.83 -24.86
N PRO A 402 -32.30 -4.81 -23.72
CA PRO A 402 -31.72 -5.08 -22.40
C PRO A 402 -30.95 -6.40 -22.37
N ARG A 403 -29.69 -6.36 -21.95
CA ARG A 403 -28.79 -7.51 -21.98
C ARG A 403 -28.93 -8.41 -20.74
N TRP A 404 -28.97 -7.79 -19.57
CA TRP A 404 -28.81 -8.48 -18.29
C TRP A 404 -30.14 -8.85 -17.62
N SER A 405 -30.17 -9.98 -16.91
CA SER A 405 -31.35 -10.45 -16.15
C SER A 405 -31.01 -11.06 -14.80
N ILE A 406 -31.78 -10.70 -13.77
CA ILE A 406 -31.63 -11.15 -12.38
C ILE A 406 -32.67 -12.23 -12.07
N ALA A 407 -32.30 -13.25 -11.30
CA ALA A 407 -33.23 -14.27 -10.81
C ALA A 407 -34.10 -13.72 -9.67
N ALA A 408 -35.39 -14.06 -9.63
CA ALA A 408 -36.22 -13.80 -8.45
C ALA A 408 -35.85 -14.77 -7.31
N ALA A 409 -35.82 -14.27 -6.07
CA ALA A 409 -35.61 -15.11 -4.88
C ALA A 409 -36.73 -16.16 -4.69
N VAL A 410 -36.37 -17.26 -4.02
CA VAL A 410 -37.32 -18.33 -3.66
C VAL A 410 -38.38 -17.78 -2.70
N PRO A 411 -39.69 -18.01 -2.95
CA PRO A 411 -40.74 -17.59 -2.04
C PRO A 411 -40.64 -18.30 -0.69
N VAL A 412 -40.54 -17.53 0.39
CA VAL A 412 -40.55 -18.03 1.77
C VAL A 412 -41.90 -17.82 2.45
N ASP A 413 -42.16 -18.54 3.53
CA ASP A 413 -43.26 -18.22 4.45
C ASP A 413 -42.87 -17.06 5.38
N LEU A 414 -43.84 -16.23 5.75
CA LEU A 414 -43.65 -15.06 6.60
C LEU A 414 -44.58 -15.13 7.81
N ASP A 415 -44.18 -14.53 8.93
CA ASP A 415 -45.01 -14.39 10.13
C ASP A 415 -44.69 -13.09 10.87
N ASP A 416 -45.65 -12.16 10.93
CA ASP A 416 -45.54 -10.90 11.69
C ASP A 416 -46.07 -10.99 13.13
N GLY A 417 -46.64 -12.13 13.53
CA GLY A 417 -47.25 -12.34 14.85
C GLY A 417 -48.65 -11.75 15.03
N GLY A 418 -49.30 -11.25 13.97
CA GLY A 418 -50.65 -10.69 14.03
C GLY A 418 -51.78 -11.72 14.21
N GLU A 419 -52.93 -11.27 14.71
CA GLU A 419 -54.18 -12.05 14.65
C GLU A 419 -54.61 -12.23 13.19
N ARG A 420 -54.61 -13.47 12.71
CA ARG A 420 -54.89 -13.83 11.32
C ARG A 420 -56.37 -14.24 11.13
N PRO A 421 -57.00 -13.88 10.00
CA PRO A 421 -58.35 -14.35 9.67
C PRO A 421 -58.37 -15.87 9.44
N LEU A 422 -59.45 -16.52 9.87
CA LEU A 422 -59.66 -17.97 9.70
C LEU A 422 -59.66 -18.45 8.23
N ASP A 423 -60.03 -17.56 7.31
CA ASP A 423 -59.90 -17.74 5.86
C ASP A 423 -59.44 -16.40 5.24
N PRO A 424 -58.25 -16.32 4.62
CA PRO A 424 -57.77 -15.11 3.95
C PRO A 424 -58.42 -14.84 2.57
N TYR A 425 -59.05 -15.82 1.92
CA TYR A 425 -59.65 -15.62 0.59
C TYR A 425 -60.81 -14.61 0.57
N PRO A 426 -61.77 -14.64 1.53
CA PRO A 426 -62.78 -13.61 1.70
C PRO A 426 -62.22 -12.18 1.87
N VAL A 427 -61.04 -12.02 2.47
CA VAL A 427 -60.40 -10.69 2.64
C VAL A 427 -60.02 -10.13 1.27
N GLY A 428 -59.40 -10.95 0.41
CA GLY A 428 -59.09 -10.56 -0.97
C GLY A 428 -60.34 -10.19 -1.79
N ARG A 429 -61.42 -10.99 -1.67
CA ARG A 429 -62.69 -10.65 -2.35
C ARG A 429 -63.34 -9.38 -1.81
N GLY A 430 -63.22 -9.13 -0.50
CA GLY A 430 -63.72 -7.90 0.14
C GLY A 430 -63.00 -6.66 -0.38
N LEU A 431 -61.67 -6.69 -0.41
CA LEU A 431 -60.84 -5.60 -0.93
C LEU A 431 -61.07 -5.31 -2.42
N ALA A 432 -61.39 -6.32 -3.23
CA ALA A 432 -61.75 -6.14 -4.63
C ALA A 432 -63.15 -5.51 -4.83
N ALA A 433 -64.05 -5.69 -3.87
CA ALA A 433 -65.38 -5.09 -3.88
C ALA A 433 -65.40 -3.69 -3.22
N ASP A 434 -64.39 -3.38 -2.41
CA ASP A 434 -64.20 -2.06 -1.82
C ASP A 434 -63.83 -1.04 -2.91
N ARG A 435 -64.39 0.16 -2.78
CA ARG A 435 -64.15 1.30 -3.67
C ARG A 435 -63.40 2.43 -3.00
N ASP A 436 -62.93 2.25 -1.77
CA ASP A 436 -62.04 3.20 -1.11
C ASP A 436 -60.70 3.33 -1.88
N PRO A 437 -60.35 4.51 -2.42
CA PRO A 437 -59.06 4.73 -3.06
C PRO A 437 -57.85 4.52 -2.12
N ALA A 438 -58.06 4.51 -0.81
CA ALA A 438 -57.05 4.24 0.20
C ALA A 438 -56.96 2.75 0.63
N ALA A 439 -57.77 1.85 0.06
CA ALA A 439 -57.77 0.43 0.40
C ALA A 439 -56.37 -0.20 0.27
N ARG A 440 -56.00 -1.01 1.27
CA ARG A 440 -54.71 -1.71 1.40
C ARG A 440 -54.94 -3.17 1.76
N VAL A 441 -54.02 -4.04 1.37
CA VAL A 441 -53.97 -5.39 1.92
C VAL A 441 -53.47 -5.29 3.37
N PRO A 442 -54.21 -5.80 4.38
CA PRO A 442 -53.77 -5.74 5.78
C PRO A 442 -52.40 -6.40 5.98
N ASP A 443 -51.56 -5.84 6.83
CA ASP A 443 -50.19 -6.36 7.03
C ASP A 443 -50.16 -7.82 7.50
N ALA A 444 -51.10 -8.22 8.37
CA ALA A 444 -51.29 -9.62 8.79
C ALA A 444 -51.67 -10.60 7.66
N CYS A 445 -52.14 -10.08 6.51
CA CYS A 445 -52.37 -10.83 5.28
C CYS A 445 -51.20 -10.70 4.29
N ARG A 446 -50.48 -9.58 4.32
CA ARG A 446 -49.30 -9.29 3.52
C ARG A 446 -48.09 -10.11 3.99
N ASN A 447 -47.81 -10.12 5.28
CA ASN A 447 -46.68 -10.84 5.90
C ASN A 447 -47.07 -12.25 6.36
N ALA A 448 -48.01 -12.88 5.66
CA ALA A 448 -48.53 -14.20 5.98
C ALA A 448 -47.75 -15.35 5.31
N PRO A 449 -47.97 -16.62 5.69
CA PRO A 449 -47.51 -17.78 4.93
C PRO A 449 -47.95 -17.73 3.45
N ARG A 450 -47.20 -18.40 2.57
CA ARG A 450 -47.42 -18.38 1.11
C ARG A 450 -48.83 -18.79 0.72
N LYS A 451 -49.38 -19.80 1.41
CA LYS A 451 -50.77 -20.27 1.25
C LYS A 451 -51.79 -19.14 1.44
N ASP A 452 -51.57 -18.30 2.44
CA ASP A 452 -52.51 -17.28 2.88
C ASP A 452 -52.41 -16.04 1.98
N ARG A 453 -51.20 -15.60 1.64
CA ARG A 453 -50.95 -14.59 0.59
C ARG A 453 -51.54 -15.00 -0.76
N LEU A 454 -51.39 -16.27 -1.13
CA LEU A 454 -51.96 -16.83 -2.36
C LEU A 454 -53.50 -16.86 -2.32
N ALA A 455 -54.09 -17.14 -1.16
CA ALA A 455 -55.54 -17.07 -0.96
C ALA A 455 -56.06 -15.62 -1.09
N VAL A 456 -55.38 -14.63 -0.51
CA VAL A 456 -55.71 -13.20 -0.64
C VAL A 456 -55.57 -12.75 -2.11
N LEU A 457 -54.48 -13.11 -2.78
CA LEU A 457 -54.26 -12.76 -4.18
C LEU A 457 -55.30 -13.39 -5.11
N ARG A 458 -55.67 -14.66 -4.88
CA ARG A 458 -56.77 -15.32 -5.60
C ARG A 458 -58.09 -14.62 -5.35
N GLY A 459 -58.40 -14.25 -4.11
CA GLY A 459 -59.61 -13.50 -3.77
C GLY A 459 -59.69 -12.15 -4.50
N LEU A 460 -58.56 -11.42 -4.56
CA LEU A 460 -58.48 -10.16 -5.32
C LEU A 460 -58.73 -10.37 -6.81
N LEU A 461 -58.05 -11.33 -7.43
CA LEU A 461 -58.17 -11.60 -8.88
C LEU A 461 -59.55 -12.14 -9.28
N ASP A 462 -60.13 -13.05 -8.48
CA ASP A 462 -61.44 -13.66 -8.75
C ASP A 462 -62.60 -12.65 -8.66
N ALA A 463 -62.47 -11.63 -7.80
CA ALA A 463 -63.49 -10.61 -7.59
C ALA A 463 -63.25 -9.32 -8.39
N GLY A 464 -62.03 -9.06 -8.85
CA GLY A 464 -61.66 -7.86 -9.63
C GLY A 464 -62.31 -7.76 -11.02
N GLY A 465 -62.97 -8.81 -11.51
CA GLY A 465 -63.78 -8.75 -12.74
C GLY A 465 -62.98 -8.79 -14.05
N GLY A 466 -61.70 -9.15 -14.02
CA GLY A 466 -60.93 -9.50 -15.21
C GLY A 466 -61.47 -10.76 -15.91
N PRO A 467 -61.00 -11.08 -17.14
CA PRO A 467 -61.38 -12.34 -17.80
C PRO A 467 -60.96 -13.53 -16.92
N ALA A 468 -61.87 -14.49 -16.72
CA ALA A 468 -61.62 -15.62 -15.83
C ALA A 468 -60.34 -16.39 -16.23
N GLY A 469 -59.36 -16.46 -15.33
CA GLY A 469 -58.06 -17.09 -15.58
C GLY A 469 -56.98 -16.20 -16.20
N ALA A 470 -57.25 -14.93 -16.53
CA ALA A 470 -56.28 -14.04 -17.18
C ALA A 470 -55.26 -13.36 -16.24
N GLY A 471 -55.43 -13.46 -14.92
CA GLY A 471 -54.48 -12.89 -13.94
C GLY A 471 -54.45 -11.35 -13.89
N VAL A 472 -55.43 -10.65 -14.47
CA VAL A 472 -55.48 -9.18 -14.50
C VAL A 472 -56.50 -8.64 -13.50
N PHE A 473 -56.06 -7.73 -12.63
CA PHE A 473 -56.94 -6.89 -11.82
C PHE A 473 -57.08 -5.50 -12.48
N PRO A 474 -58.26 -5.12 -12.99
CA PRO A 474 -58.45 -3.84 -13.68
C PRO A 474 -58.60 -2.66 -12.71
N ALA A 475 -58.10 -1.49 -13.12
CA ALA A 475 -58.34 -0.18 -12.51
C ALA A 475 -58.17 -0.08 -10.98
N ALA A 476 -57.23 -0.82 -10.38
CA ALA A 476 -56.87 -0.67 -8.97
C ALA A 476 -56.32 0.73 -8.68
N HIS A 477 -56.81 1.38 -7.63
CA HIS A 477 -56.15 2.59 -7.12
C HIS A 477 -54.72 2.27 -6.68
N ARG A 478 -53.81 3.24 -6.83
CA ARG A 478 -52.36 3.03 -6.58
C ARG A 478 -52.05 2.25 -5.28
N PRO A 479 -52.70 2.53 -4.13
CA PRO A 479 -52.54 1.75 -2.91
C PRO A 479 -52.70 0.23 -3.08
N LEU A 480 -53.86 -0.21 -3.56
CA LEU A 480 -54.17 -1.62 -3.77
C LEU A 480 -53.34 -2.22 -4.90
N ALA A 481 -52.99 -1.42 -5.92
CA ALA A 481 -52.15 -1.85 -7.04
C ALA A 481 -50.71 -2.19 -6.62
N ASP A 482 -50.11 -1.37 -5.75
CA ASP A 482 -48.78 -1.63 -5.19
C ASP A 482 -48.79 -2.90 -4.31
N ASP A 483 -49.87 -3.12 -3.55
CA ASP A 483 -50.01 -4.31 -2.69
C ASP A 483 -50.27 -5.60 -3.49
N LEU A 484 -51.09 -5.55 -4.55
CA LEU A 484 -51.27 -6.65 -5.52
C LEU A 484 -49.92 -7.05 -6.16
N ALA A 485 -49.15 -6.05 -6.59
CA ALA A 485 -47.85 -6.28 -7.18
C ALA A 485 -46.83 -6.83 -6.18
N TRP A 486 -46.89 -6.37 -4.92
CA TRP A 486 -46.10 -6.93 -3.83
C TRP A 486 -46.47 -8.40 -3.56
N LEU A 487 -47.77 -8.72 -3.45
CA LEU A 487 -48.25 -10.09 -3.22
C LEU A 487 -47.73 -11.05 -4.29
N ALA A 488 -47.92 -10.71 -5.56
CA ALA A 488 -47.45 -11.47 -6.71
C ALA A 488 -45.92 -11.71 -6.67
N ARG A 489 -45.13 -10.65 -6.45
CA ARG A 489 -43.66 -10.74 -6.38
C ARG A 489 -43.19 -11.56 -5.17
N SER A 490 -43.86 -11.44 -4.02
CA SER A 490 -43.55 -12.20 -2.80
C SER A 490 -43.82 -13.71 -2.92
N LEU A 491 -44.64 -14.10 -3.91
CA LEU A 491 -44.94 -15.48 -4.30
C LEU A 491 -44.09 -15.96 -5.49
N GLY A 492 -43.01 -15.22 -5.83
CA GLY A 492 -42.09 -15.58 -6.91
C GLY A 492 -42.60 -15.21 -8.31
N GLY A 493 -43.77 -14.57 -8.38
CA GLY A 493 -44.36 -14.09 -9.62
C GLY A 493 -43.78 -12.77 -10.13
N ARG A 494 -44.36 -12.31 -11.23
CA ARG A 494 -44.19 -10.96 -11.78
C ARG A 494 -45.53 -10.23 -11.72
N ALA A 495 -45.48 -8.92 -11.51
CA ALA A 495 -46.63 -8.05 -11.62
C ALA A 495 -46.28 -6.80 -12.41
N ARG A 496 -47.14 -6.43 -13.35
CA ARG A 496 -46.97 -5.26 -14.21
C ARG A 496 -48.15 -4.31 -14.02
N LEU A 497 -47.85 -3.08 -13.60
CA LEU A 497 -48.84 -2.01 -13.50
C LEU A 497 -48.87 -1.21 -14.80
N SER A 498 -50.05 -1.02 -15.37
CA SER A 498 -50.31 -0.17 -16.54
C SER A 498 -51.34 0.90 -16.18
N PRO A 499 -51.17 2.19 -16.52
CA PRO A 499 -52.16 3.22 -16.18
C PRO A 499 -53.52 2.96 -16.85
N ALA A 500 -54.59 2.94 -16.05
CA ALA A 500 -55.97 2.68 -16.50
C ALA A 500 -56.88 3.91 -16.40
N GLY A 501 -56.44 4.95 -15.69
CA GLY A 501 -57.19 6.19 -15.45
C GLY A 501 -56.43 7.12 -14.51
N GLU A 502 -57.09 8.18 -14.05
CA GLU A 502 -56.51 9.14 -13.12
C GLU A 502 -56.33 8.49 -11.73
N GLY A 503 -55.09 8.10 -11.41
CA GLY A 503 -54.75 7.43 -10.14
C GLY A 503 -55.06 5.93 -10.07
N THR A 504 -55.46 5.30 -11.19
CA THR A 504 -55.79 3.86 -11.28
C THR A 504 -54.90 3.11 -12.26
N TYR A 505 -54.67 1.82 -11.98
CA TYR A 505 -53.75 0.95 -12.70
C TYR A 505 -54.37 -0.42 -12.93
N ASP A 506 -54.25 -0.94 -14.14
CA ASP A 506 -54.44 -2.36 -14.42
C ASP A 506 -53.20 -3.12 -13.93
N VAL A 507 -53.39 -4.16 -13.12
CA VAL A 507 -52.32 -4.99 -12.56
C VAL A 507 -52.39 -6.37 -13.19
N GLU A 508 -51.46 -6.65 -14.10
CA GLU A 508 -51.27 -7.95 -14.73
C GLU A 508 -50.33 -8.79 -13.85
N VAL A 509 -50.82 -9.94 -13.35
CA VAL A 509 -50.11 -10.85 -12.43
C VAL A 509 -49.85 -12.19 -13.10
N ALA A 510 -48.59 -12.64 -13.06
CA ALA A 510 -48.17 -13.97 -13.50
C ALA A 510 -47.38 -14.67 -12.39
N LEU A 511 -47.89 -15.80 -11.89
CA LEU A 511 -47.23 -16.67 -10.91
C LEU A 511 -46.41 -17.77 -11.61
N PRO A 512 -45.37 -18.32 -10.98
CA PRO A 512 -44.65 -19.49 -11.49
C PRO A 512 -45.54 -20.75 -11.46
N GLU A 513 -45.29 -21.68 -12.39
CA GLU A 513 -45.86 -23.04 -12.33
C GLU A 513 -45.20 -23.84 -11.19
N GLU A 514 -45.96 -24.70 -10.51
CA GLU A 514 -45.43 -25.53 -9.41
C GLU A 514 -44.34 -26.48 -9.91
N GLY A 515 -43.10 -26.25 -9.47
CA GLY A 515 -41.92 -27.02 -9.88
C GLY A 515 -41.14 -26.45 -11.08
N GLY A 516 -41.54 -25.31 -11.65
CA GLY A 516 -40.83 -24.65 -12.74
C GLY A 516 -39.57 -23.89 -12.30
N ALA A 517 -38.69 -23.58 -13.26
CA ALA A 517 -37.52 -22.74 -13.04
C ALA A 517 -37.93 -21.29 -12.68
N GLY A 518 -37.19 -20.65 -11.77
CA GLY A 518 -37.51 -19.32 -11.25
C GLY A 518 -37.58 -18.21 -12.31
N LEU A 519 -38.58 -17.33 -12.18
CA LEU A 519 -38.81 -16.22 -13.11
C LEU A 519 -37.68 -15.18 -13.03
N ARG A 520 -36.95 -14.98 -14.15
CA ARG A 520 -35.95 -13.91 -14.27
C ARG A 520 -36.58 -12.56 -14.68
N ARG A 521 -35.93 -11.47 -14.27
CA ARG A 521 -36.30 -10.06 -14.56
C ARG A 521 -35.14 -9.36 -15.25
N THR A 522 -35.38 -8.84 -16.45
CA THR A 522 -34.37 -8.08 -17.24
C THR A 522 -34.20 -6.65 -16.73
N ILE A 523 -32.96 -6.16 -16.69
CA ILE A 523 -32.61 -4.81 -16.22
C ILE A 523 -32.83 -3.81 -17.35
N ARG A 524 -33.83 -2.93 -17.21
CA ARG A 524 -34.23 -1.96 -18.26
C ARG A 524 -33.47 -0.63 -18.20
N ALA A 525 -33.19 -0.13 -17.00
CA ALA A 525 -32.56 1.17 -16.81
C ALA A 525 -31.71 1.20 -15.54
N ILE A 526 -30.69 2.04 -15.51
CA ILE A 526 -29.91 2.38 -14.33
C ILE A 526 -29.80 3.91 -14.29
N GLU A 527 -30.55 4.52 -13.38
CA GLU A 527 -30.78 5.97 -13.28
C GLU A 527 -30.00 6.54 -12.09
N HIS A 528 -29.50 7.78 -12.15
CA HIS A 528 -28.85 8.41 -11.00
C HIS A 528 -29.92 8.84 -9.98
N ALA A 529 -29.78 8.41 -8.73
CA ALA A 529 -30.70 8.70 -7.63
C ALA A 529 -30.19 9.77 -6.66
N GLY A 530 -28.98 10.30 -6.88
CA GLY A 530 -28.34 11.31 -6.05
C GLY A 530 -27.49 10.74 -4.91
N ARG A 531 -27.03 11.60 -4.01
CA ARG A 531 -26.29 11.20 -2.80
C ARG A 531 -27.25 10.82 -1.69
N LYS A 532 -27.02 9.68 -1.05
CA LYS A 532 -27.75 9.24 0.16
C LYS A 532 -26.79 8.65 1.20
N PRO A 533 -27.16 8.66 2.49
CA PRO A 533 -26.50 7.84 3.50
C PRO A 533 -26.73 6.36 3.19
N VAL A 534 -25.66 5.57 3.23
CA VAL A 534 -25.65 4.14 2.91
C VAL A 534 -24.98 3.32 4.02
N GLN A 535 -25.33 2.03 4.10
CA GLN A 535 -24.68 1.03 4.96
C GLN A 535 -24.69 -0.35 4.29
N CYS A 536 -23.92 -1.29 4.83
CA CYS A 536 -24.00 -2.70 4.44
C CYS A 536 -24.18 -3.60 5.67
N ILE A 537 -24.59 -4.85 5.47
CA ILE A 537 -24.65 -5.86 6.52
C ILE A 537 -23.95 -7.17 6.09
N SER A 538 -23.52 -7.94 7.08
CA SER A 538 -22.95 -9.29 6.95
C SER A 538 -23.88 -10.28 7.62
N VAL A 539 -23.98 -11.49 7.05
CA VAL A 539 -24.86 -12.56 7.55
C VAL A 539 -24.13 -13.89 7.65
N ARG A 540 -24.48 -14.61 8.72
CA ARG A 540 -23.98 -15.94 9.04
C ARG A 540 -24.76 -17.00 8.28
N HIS A 541 -24.37 -17.20 7.03
CA HIS A 541 -24.84 -18.27 6.14
C HIS A 541 -23.69 -18.63 5.21
N PRO A 542 -23.53 -19.90 4.77
CA PRO A 542 -22.46 -20.27 3.84
C PRO A 542 -22.40 -19.31 2.66
N GLY A 543 -23.52 -19.12 1.94
CA GLY A 543 -23.64 -18.21 0.79
C GLY A 543 -23.35 -16.73 1.07
N HIS A 544 -23.19 -16.34 2.35
CA HIS A 544 -23.04 -14.96 2.87
C HIS A 544 -24.04 -13.93 2.32
N ALA A 545 -25.11 -14.42 1.67
CA ALA A 545 -26.08 -13.68 0.89
C ALA A 545 -27.35 -13.42 1.68
N TYR A 546 -28.02 -12.32 1.37
CA TYR A 546 -29.22 -11.88 2.05
C TYR A 546 -30.12 -11.15 1.05
N VAL A 547 -31.42 -11.38 1.13
CA VAL A 547 -32.42 -10.86 0.19
C VAL A 547 -32.69 -9.40 0.51
N THR A 548 -31.87 -8.56 -0.11
CA THR A 548 -31.89 -7.09 -0.04
C THR A 548 -31.93 -6.53 -1.44
N ASP A 549 -32.77 -7.13 -2.27
CA ASP A 549 -32.57 -7.15 -3.72
C ASP A 549 -31.13 -7.61 -4.19
N HIS A 550 -30.19 -8.10 -3.33
CA HIS A 550 -29.86 -9.56 -3.13
C HIS A 550 -28.41 -10.05 -2.74
N PHE A 551 -27.27 -9.32 -2.82
CA PHE A 551 -25.94 -9.96 -3.16
C PHE A 551 -24.67 -9.82 -2.22
N THR A 552 -23.54 -10.46 -2.62
CA THR A 552 -22.43 -10.94 -1.72
C THR A 552 -20.97 -10.90 -2.27
N VAL A 553 -19.92 -10.94 -1.40
CA VAL A 553 -18.46 -10.67 -1.67
C VAL A 553 -17.48 -11.20 -0.57
N THR A 554 -16.25 -11.71 -0.90
CA THR A 554 -14.90 -11.47 -0.23
C THR A 554 -13.68 -11.81 -1.14
N HIS A 555 -12.45 -11.40 -0.79
CA HIS A 555 -11.25 -11.50 -1.68
C HIS A 555 -9.98 -12.18 -1.11
N ASN A 556 -8.97 -11.43 -0.62
CA ASN A 556 -7.57 -11.56 -1.06
C ASN A 556 -6.94 -12.99 -1.02
N THR A 557 -6.87 -13.65 0.15
CA THR A 557 -6.24 -14.99 0.35
C THR A 557 -6.78 -16.09 -0.57
N MET A 558 -7.99 -15.90 -1.10
CA MET A 558 -8.63 -16.77 -2.09
C MET A 558 -7.77 -16.98 -3.35
N VAL A 559 -7.17 -15.92 -3.87
CA VAL A 559 -6.40 -15.97 -5.13
C VAL A 559 -5.14 -16.83 -4.94
N ALA A 560 -4.45 -16.67 -3.82
CA ALA A 560 -3.30 -17.49 -3.48
C ALA A 560 -3.69 -18.95 -3.21
N LEU A 561 -4.82 -19.20 -2.52
CA LEU A 561 -5.30 -20.56 -2.28
C LEU A 561 -5.64 -21.27 -3.61
N ARG A 562 -6.30 -20.60 -4.57
CA ARG A 562 -6.56 -21.16 -5.90
C ARG A 562 -5.27 -21.51 -6.65
N ALA A 563 -4.24 -20.68 -6.55
CA ALA A 563 -2.92 -20.98 -7.12
C ALA A 563 -2.26 -22.20 -6.45
N MET A 564 -2.34 -22.30 -5.11
CA MET A 564 -1.84 -23.46 -4.37
C MET A 564 -2.58 -24.75 -4.74
N LEU A 565 -3.91 -24.71 -4.88
CA LEU A 565 -4.72 -25.87 -5.30
C LEU A 565 -4.41 -26.30 -6.74
N GLY A 566 -4.26 -25.37 -7.69
CA GLY A 566 -3.86 -25.71 -9.06
C GLY A 566 -2.51 -26.43 -9.14
N VAL A 567 -1.57 -26.08 -8.26
CA VAL A 567 -0.27 -26.78 -8.15
C VAL A 567 -0.44 -28.17 -7.54
N VAL A 568 -1.27 -28.33 -6.51
CA VAL A 568 -1.61 -29.65 -5.93
C VAL A 568 -2.28 -30.57 -6.95
N ASP A 569 -3.21 -30.03 -7.76
CA ASP A 569 -3.88 -30.77 -8.83
C ASP A 569 -2.90 -31.28 -9.91
N SER A 570 -1.84 -30.52 -10.18
CA SER A 570 -0.73 -30.93 -11.05
C SER A 570 0.32 -31.83 -10.37
N GLY A 571 0.04 -32.34 -9.17
CA GLY A 571 0.89 -33.28 -8.42
C GLY A 571 2.04 -32.67 -7.63
N GLY A 572 2.12 -31.34 -7.54
CA GLY A 572 3.10 -30.63 -6.73
C GLY A 572 2.62 -30.31 -5.31
N GLN A 573 3.52 -29.75 -4.51
CA GLN A 573 3.23 -29.19 -3.19
C GLN A 573 3.35 -27.68 -3.23
N ALA A 574 2.52 -27.00 -2.45
CA ALA A 574 2.54 -25.56 -2.28
C ALA A 574 2.84 -25.16 -0.82
N VAL A 575 3.58 -24.07 -0.65
CA VAL A 575 4.01 -23.56 0.66
C VAL A 575 3.55 -22.13 0.83
N MET A 576 2.96 -21.80 1.98
CA MET A 576 2.66 -20.41 2.39
C MET A 576 3.55 -19.99 3.57
N LEU A 577 4.41 -19.01 3.34
CA LEU A 577 5.31 -18.41 4.32
C LEU A 577 4.69 -17.15 4.91
N ALA A 578 4.56 -17.13 6.23
CA ALA A 578 4.09 -15.98 7.00
C ALA A 578 5.19 -15.50 7.98
N PRO A 579 5.37 -14.18 8.17
CA PRO A 579 6.51 -13.62 8.89
C PRO A 579 6.45 -13.81 10.41
N THR A 580 5.32 -14.29 10.96
CA THR A 580 5.14 -14.60 12.38
C THR A 580 4.36 -15.89 12.55
N GLU A 581 4.55 -16.57 13.68
CA GLU A 581 3.83 -17.82 13.99
C GLU A 581 2.32 -17.57 14.12
N VAL A 582 1.92 -16.40 14.65
CA VAL A 582 0.51 -15.97 14.74
C VAL A 582 -0.13 -15.89 13.35
N LEU A 583 0.55 -15.27 12.37
CA LEU A 583 -0.02 -15.16 11.02
C LEU A 583 0.01 -16.51 10.28
N ALA A 584 1.01 -17.36 10.53
CA ALA A 584 1.04 -18.73 10.00
C ALA A 584 -0.15 -19.56 10.54
N GLN A 585 -0.43 -19.49 11.84
CA GLN A 585 -1.61 -20.13 12.44
C GLN A 585 -2.93 -19.56 11.91
N GLN A 586 -3.00 -18.24 11.66
CA GLN A 586 -4.19 -17.61 11.11
C GLN A 586 -4.45 -18.10 9.67
N HIS A 587 -3.45 -18.08 8.79
CA HIS A 587 -3.60 -18.58 7.42
C HIS A 587 -3.90 -20.06 7.37
N HIS A 588 -3.23 -20.88 8.19
CA HIS A 588 -3.52 -22.31 8.32
C HIS A 588 -5.00 -22.54 8.65
N ARG A 589 -5.50 -21.88 9.69
CA ARG A 589 -6.90 -21.98 10.10
C ARG A 589 -7.86 -21.51 9.00
N SER A 590 -7.64 -20.34 8.42
CA SER A 590 -8.53 -19.80 7.38
C SER A 590 -8.53 -20.65 6.11
N ILE A 591 -7.39 -21.23 5.71
CA ILE A 591 -7.31 -22.15 4.57
C ILE A 591 -8.09 -23.44 4.87
N THR A 592 -7.86 -24.06 6.04
CA THR A 592 -8.60 -25.26 6.47
C THR A 592 -10.10 -25.00 6.59
N GLU A 593 -10.53 -23.86 7.15
CA GLU A 593 -11.94 -23.46 7.26
C GLU A 593 -12.58 -23.23 5.88
N MET A 594 -11.89 -22.58 4.93
CA MET A 594 -12.40 -22.36 3.57
C MET A 594 -12.50 -23.66 2.75
N MET A 595 -11.56 -24.58 2.92
CA MET A 595 -11.54 -25.88 2.21
C MET A 595 -12.50 -26.91 2.83
N GLY A 596 -12.76 -26.84 4.14
CA GLY A 596 -13.53 -27.84 4.87
C GLY A 596 -12.97 -29.24 4.69
N GLU A 597 -13.83 -30.20 4.35
CA GLU A 597 -13.47 -31.61 4.06
C GLU A 597 -12.37 -31.80 3.00
N LEU A 598 -12.15 -30.80 2.12
CA LEU A 598 -11.06 -30.85 1.12
C LEU A 598 -9.67 -30.66 1.75
N ALA A 599 -9.56 -30.13 2.98
CA ALA A 599 -8.31 -30.01 3.73
C ALA A 599 -7.96 -31.25 4.57
N GLU A 600 -8.84 -32.26 4.57
CA GLU A 600 -8.72 -33.48 5.37
C GLU A 600 -8.31 -34.71 4.52
N GLY A 601 -7.60 -34.48 3.42
CA GLY A 601 -7.14 -35.54 2.51
C GLY A 601 -6.42 -36.68 3.25
N GLY A 602 -6.87 -37.91 3.03
CA GLY A 602 -6.34 -39.12 3.68
C GLY A 602 -6.85 -39.39 5.10
N MET A 603 -7.73 -38.57 5.66
CA MET A 603 -8.34 -38.79 6.99
C MET A 603 -9.74 -39.41 6.90
N LEU A 604 -10.16 -40.09 7.98
CA LEU A 604 -11.52 -40.63 8.13
C LEU A 604 -12.55 -39.50 8.22
N GLY A 605 -13.25 -39.24 7.10
CA GLY A 605 -14.25 -38.17 6.97
C GLY A 605 -13.89 -37.10 5.94
N GLY A 606 -12.63 -37.06 5.47
CA GLY A 606 -12.20 -36.17 4.41
C GLY A 606 -12.74 -36.58 3.03
N ALA A 607 -12.75 -35.62 2.10
CA ALA A 607 -13.17 -35.86 0.73
C ALA A 607 -12.18 -36.79 -0.02
N GLU A 608 -12.69 -37.63 -0.93
CA GLU A 608 -11.84 -38.50 -1.78
C GLU A 608 -10.87 -37.70 -2.66
N GLN A 609 -11.26 -36.47 -3.04
CA GLN A 609 -10.44 -35.49 -3.75
C GLN A 609 -9.94 -34.38 -2.80
N GLY A 610 -9.53 -34.74 -1.58
CA GLY A 610 -8.95 -33.82 -0.60
C GLY A 610 -7.42 -33.87 -0.56
N THR A 611 -6.80 -32.81 -0.03
CA THR A 611 -5.36 -32.75 0.29
C THR A 611 -5.16 -32.35 1.75
N LYS A 612 -4.02 -32.70 2.35
CA LYS A 612 -3.71 -32.39 3.76
C LYS A 612 -3.05 -31.02 3.87
N VAL A 613 -3.56 -30.17 4.76
CA VAL A 613 -3.02 -28.83 5.04
C VAL A 613 -2.27 -28.83 6.37
N VAL A 614 -0.94 -28.73 6.34
CA VAL A 614 -0.09 -28.81 7.55
C VAL A 614 0.45 -27.45 8.01
N LEU A 615 0.71 -27.31 9.31
CA LEU A 615 1.36 -26.15 9.91
C LEU A 615 2.80 -26.49 10.32
N LEU A 616 3.77 -25.61 10.05
CA LEU A 616 5.16 -25.73 10.52
C LEU A 616 5.69 -24.43 11.15
N THR A 617 5.86 -24.41 12.47
CA THR A 617 6.45 -23.29 13.24
C THR A 617 7.65 -23.73 14.10
N GLY A 618 8.37 -22.77 14.67
CA GLY A 618 9.47 -23.02 15.60
C GLY A 618 8.99 -23.52 16.96
N SER A 619 7.83 -23.03 17.42
CA SER A 619 7.14 -23.41 18.67
C SER A 619 6.57 -24.84 18.72
N MET A 620 6.52 -25.58 17.62
CA MET A 620 5.90 -26.91 17.61
C MET A 620 6.62 -27.95 18.48
N GLY A 621 5.83 -28.67 19.29
CA GLY A 621 6.31 -29.83 20.04
C GLY A 621 6.91 -30.91 19.13
N ALA A 622 7.97 -31.57 19.60
CA ALA A 622 8.80 -32.48 18.79
C ALA A 622 8.07 -33.71 18.19
N ALA A 623 6.88 -34.07 18.67
CA ALA A 623 6.03 -35.08 18.04
C ALA A 623 5.32 -34.52 16.80
N ALA A 624 4.54 -33.44 16.97
CA ALA A 624 3.81 -32.77 15.89
C ALA A 624 4.76 -32.30 14.78
N ARG A 625 5.91 -31.72 15.14
CA ARG A 625 6.93 -31.29 14.16
C ARG A 625 7.49 -32.46 13.35
N ARG A 626 7.71 -33.63 13.96
CA ARG A 626 8.16 -34.83 13.22
C ARG A 626 7.09 -35.35 12.27
N GLN A 627 5.81 -35.33 12.66
CA GLN A 627 4.73 -35.73 11.77
C GLN A 627 4.64 -34.78 10.56
N ALA A 628 4.64 -33.46 10.79
CA ALA A 628 4.62 -32.49 9.70
C ALA A 628 5.80 -32.68 8.73
N LEU A 629 7.01 -32.95 9.24
CA LEU A 629 8.17 -33.24 8.38
C LEU A 629 8.03 -34.54 7.58
N LEU A 630 7.39 -35.58 8.13
CA LEU A 630 7.09 -36.80 7.38
C LEU A 630 6.07 -36.51 6.27
N ASP A 631 4.97 -35.83 6.59
CA ASP A 631 3.89 -35.49 5.65
C ASP A 631 4.41 -34.67 4.44
N LEU A 632 5.40 -33.80 4.67
CA LEU A 632 6.04 -33.00 3.60
C LEU A 632 6.95 -33.85 2.70
N VAL A 633 7.71 -34.78 3.28
CA VAL A 633 8.67 -35.64 2.55
C VAL A 633 7.96 -36.78 1.81
N THR A 634 6.83 -37.27 2.31
CA THR A 634 6.01 -38.29 1.61
C THR A 634 5.09 -37.69 0.55
N GLY A 635 4.86 -36.38 0.55
CA GLY A 635 3.92 -35.71 -0.35
C GLY A 635 2.46 -35.78 0.11
N GLU A 636 2.16 -36.35 1.28
CA GLU A 636 0.81 -36.38 1.85
C GLU A 636 0.26 -34.97 2.10
N ALA A 637 1.13 -34.03 2.49
CA ALA A 637 0.79 -32.62 2.62
C ALA A 637 0.96 -31.88 1.30
N GLY A 638 -0.13 -31.67 0.57
CA GLY A 638 -0.14 -30.82 -0.63
C GLY A 638 0.02 -29.33 -0.31
N ILE A 639 -0.43 -28.87 0.87
CA ILE A 639 -0.26 -27.48 1.31
C ILE A 639 0.44 -27.43 2.67
N ALA A 640 1.48 -26.61 2.79
CA ALA A 640 2.19 -26.33 4.03
C ALA A 640 2.15 -24.85 4.37
N VAL A 641 1.64 -24.48 5.54
CA VAL A 641 1.66 -23.11 6.05
C VAL A 641 2.69 -23.01 7.17
N GLY A 642 3.46 -21.93 7.25
CA GLY A 642 4.46 -21.83 8.30
C GLY A 642 5.28 -20.55 8.29
N THR A 643 6.35 -20.56 9.09
CA THR A 643 7.32 -19.46 9.18
C THR A 643 8.65 -19.85 8.52
N HIS A 644 9.72 -19.10 8.78
CA HIS A 644 11.10 -19.48 8.45
C HIS A 644 11.48 -20.93 8.83
N ALA A 645 10.73 -21.57 9.74
CA ALA A 645 10.86 -22.99 10.07
C ALA A 645 10.77 -23.96 8.86
N LEU A 646 10.07 -23.57 7.78
CA LEU A 646 10.02 -24.30 6.49
C LEU A 646 11.31 -24.18 5.67
N ILE A 647 12.07 -23.12 5.91
CA ILE A 647 13.28 -22.75 5.16
C ILE A 647 14.52 -23.46 5.75
N GLU A 648 14.48 -23.89 7.01
CA GLU A 648 15.58 -24.63 7.66
C GLU A 648 16.05 -25.85 6.84
N ASP A 649 17.37 -26.08 6.72
CA ASP A 649 18.00 -27.11 5.86
C ASP A 649 17.43 -28.53 6.03
N LYS A 650 16.95 -28.86 7.23
CA LYS A 650 16.39 -30.17 7.58
C LYS A 650 14.98 -30.42 7.05
N VAL A 651 14.32 -29.41 6.45
CA VAL A 651 12.99 -29.53 5.85
C VAL A 651 13.14 -29.82 4.36
N GLN A 652 12.65 -30.98 3.95
CA GLN A 652 12.62 -31.44 2.56
C GLN A 652 11.16 -31.63 2.13
N PHE A 653 10.92 -31.49 0.83
CA PHE A 653 9.62 -31.66 0.19
C PHE A 653 9.73 -32.80 -0.83
N HIS A 654 8.62 -33.47 -1.14
CA HIS A 654 8.54 -34.47 -2.20
C HIS A 654 8.62 -33.84 -3.61
N ASP A 655 7.86 -32.76 -3.83
CA ASP A 655 7.86 -31.97 -5.07
C ASP A 655 7.36 -30.55 -4.79
N LEU A 656 8.26 -29.63 -4.42
CA LEU A 656 7.87 -28.23 -4.17
C LEU A 656 7.61 -27.49 -5.48
N GLY A 657 6.34 -27.20 -5.79
CA GLY A 657 5.92 -26.51 -7.01
C GLY A 657 5.74 -25.00 -6.84
N LEU A 658 5.18 -24.54 -5.73
CA LEU A 658 4.87 -23.11 -5.51
C LEU A 658 5.20 -22.66 -4.09
N VAL A 659 5.79 -21.47 -3.99
CA VAL A 659 6.00 -20.74 -2.74
C VAL A 659 5.19 -19.44 -2.78
N VAL A 660 4.29 -19.28 -1.80
CA VAL A 660 3.56 -18.05 -1.52
C VAL A 660 4.22 -17.36 -0.32
N VAL A 661 4.62 -16.09 -0.46
CA VAL A 661 5.22 -15.30 0.62
C VAL A 661 4.28 -14.16 0.99
N ASP A 662 3.74 -14.16 2.21
CA ASP A 662 2.91 -13.07 2.72
C ASP A 662 3.75 -11.99 3.44
N GLU A 663 3.39 -10.72 3.24
CA GLU A 663 4.05 -9.54 3.84
C GLU A 663 5.59 -9.55 3.69
N GLN A 664 6.05 -9.56 2.43
CA GLN A 664 7.44 -9.71 1.98
C GLN A 664 8.51 -8.93 2.80
N HIS A 665 8.16 -7.76 3.33
CA HIS A 665 9.10 -6.81 3.94
C HIS A 665 9.85 -7.33 5.19
N ARG A 666 9.48 -8.49 5.73
CA ARG A 666 10.18 -9.16 6.86
C ARG A 666 11.05 -10.35 6.46
N PHE A 667 11.02 -10.76 5.20
CA PHE A 667 11.82 -11.87 4.70
C PHE A 667 13.06 -11.37 3.94
N GLY A 668 14.22 -11.83 4.42
CA GLY A 668 15.51 -11.48 3.85
C GLY A 668 15.71 -12.06 2.45
N VAL A 669 16.78 -11.60 1.81
CA VAL A 669 17.22 -12.08 0.49
C VAL A 669 17.65 -13.55 0.58
N GLU A 670 18.52 -13.88 1.55
CA GLU A 670 19.03 -15.25 1.82
C GLU A 670 17.93 -16.31 2.04
N GLN A 671 16.76 -15.90 2.50
CA GLN A 671 15.63 -16.79 2.78
C GLN A 671 14.91 -17.23 1.50
N ARG A 672 15.03 -16.47 0.40
CA ARG A 672 14.52 -16.84 -0.93
C ARG A 672 15.43 -17.86 -1.62
N ASP A 673 16.74 -17.66 -1.57
CA ASP A 673 17.72 -18.61 -2.12
C ASP A 673 17.59 -20.01 -1.51
N ALA A 674 17.40 -20.07 -0.19
CA ALA A 674 17.18 -21.32 0.53
C ALA A 674 15.87 -22.04 0.12
N LEU A 675 14.90 -21.35 -0.48
CA LEU A 675 13.69 -21.94 -1.06
C LEU A 675 13.90 -22.35 -2.53
N ARG A 676 14.59 -21.52 -3.33
CA ARG A 676 15.04 -21.88 -4.69
C ARG A 676 15.86 -23.18 -4.67
N GLY A 677 16.68 -23.37 -3.64
CA GLY A 677 17.47 -24.59 -3.42
C GLY A 677 16.69 -25.83 -2.97
N LYS A 678 15.40 -25.74 -2.64
CA LYS A 678 14.59 -26.85 -2.10
C LYS A 678 13.69 -27.55 -3.12
N GLY A 679 13.60 -27.04 -4.35
CA GLY A 679 12.96 -27.75 -5.45
C GLY A 679 13.82 -28.95 -5.89
N HIS A 680 13.47 -30.14 -5.39
CA HIS A 680 14.12 -31.41 -5.70
C HIS A 680 13.07 -32.45 -6.09
N SER A 681 12.65 -32.48 -7.35
CA SER A 681 12.05 -33.70 -7.88
C SER A 681 13.15 -34.75 -8.09
N GLN A 682 12.81 -36.04 -8.09
CA GLN A 682 13.78 -37.14 -8.07
C GLN A 682 14.67 -37.30 -9.33
N ARG A 683 14.70 -36.31 -10.26
CA ARG A 683 15.41 -36.40 -11.54
C ARG A 683 16.23 -35.17 -11.94
N GLU A 684 15.86 -33.95 -11.55
CA GLU A 684 16.57 -32.72 -11.93
C GLU A 684 16.37 -31.59 -10.91
N LYS A 685 17.33 -30.65 -10.85
CA LYS A 685 17.28 -29.48 -9.95
C LYS A 685 16.34 -28.44 -10.55
N GLN A 686 15.11 -28.36 -10.03
CA GLN A 686 14.04 -27.52 -10.56
C GLN A 686 13.73 -26.36 -9.60
N THR A 687 13.39 -25.20 -10.15
CA THR A 687 13.08 -24.01 -9.33
C THR A 687 11.57 -23.92 -9.11
N PRO A 688 11.07 -23.78 -7.85
CA PRO A 688 9.66 -23.57 -7.61
C PRO A 688 9.19 -22.19 -8.11
N HIS A 689 7.93 -22.10 -8.49
CA HIS A 689 7.26 -20.83 -8.79
C HIS A 689 7.13 -20.00 -7.50
N LEU A 690 7.20 -18.67 -7.61
CA LEU A 690 7.16 -17.74 -6.48
C LEU A 690 6.07 -16.67 -6.67
N LEU A 691 5.10 -16.68 -5.73
CA LEU A 691 4.04 -15.68 -5.62
C LEU A 691 4.24 -14.87 -4.34
N VAL A 692 4.46 -13.57 -4.45
CA VAL A 692 4.62 -12.67 -3.31
C VAL A 692 3.32 -11.91 -3.07
N MET A 693 2.82 -11.85 -1.83
CA MET A 693 1.66 -11.04 -1.48
C MET A 693 2.05 -9.81 -0.66
N THR A 694 1.36 -8.69 -0.89
CA THR A 694 1.44 -7.53 0.01
C THR A 694 0.13 -6.75 0.09
N ALA A 695 -0.26 -6.34 1.30
CA ALA A 695 -1.36 -5.40 1.53
C ALA A 695 -0.90 -3.93 1.46
N THR A 696 0.41 -3.68 1.40
CA THR A 696 0.98 -2.33 1.24
C THR A 696 2.11 -2.36 0.22
N PRO A 697 2.06 -1.59 -0.87
CA PRO A 697 3.29 -1.36 -1.64
C PRO A 697 4.34 -0.76 -0.70
N ILE A 698 5.60 -1.12 -0.90
CA ILE A 698 6.75 -0.60 -0.14
C ILE A 698 7.60 0.21 -1.13
N PRO A 699 8.30 1.29 -0.76
CA PRO A 699 9.14 2.05 -1.70
C PRO A 699 10.06 1.19 -2.59
N ARG A 700 10.64 0.12 -2.02
CA ARG A 700 11.39 -0.89 -2.77
C ARG A 700 10.52 -1.66 -3.78
N THR A 701 9.37 -2.17 -3.36
CA THR A 701 8.43 -2.89 -4.23
C THR A 701 7.87 -1.99 -5.34
N VAL A 702 7.56 -0.72 -5.06
CA VAL A 702 7.16 0.32 -6.03
C VAL A 702 8.26 0.55 -7.06
N ALA A 703 9.50 0.69 -6.60
CA ALA A 703 10.63 0.82 -7.53
C ALA A 703 10.86 -0.45 -8.35
N MET A 704 10.77 -1.65 -7.75
CA MET A 704 10.88 -2.92 -8.51
C MET A 704 9.73 -3.08 -9.53
N THR A 705 8.56 -2.48 -9.29
CA THR A 705 7.47 -2.40 -10.29
C THR A 705 7.83 -1.48 -11.43
N VAL A 706 8.26 -0.25 -11.12
CA VAL A 706 8.66 0.75 -12.14
C VAL A 706 9.86 0.25 -12.97
N PHE A 707 10.84 -0.40 -12.33
CA PHE A 707 11.95 -1.06 -13.00
C PHE A 707 11.58 -2.40 -13.66
N GLY A 708 10.36 -2.92 -13.45
CA GLY A 708 9.86 -4.12 -14.11
C GLY A 708 10.61 -5.41 -13.76
N ASP A 709 11.16 -5.49 -12.55
CA ASP A 709 11.91 -6.67 -12.05
C ASP A 709 11.00 -7.78 -11.50
N LEU A 710 9.72 -7.44 -11.26
CA LEU A 710 8.65 -8.36 -10.85
C LEU A 710 7.45 -8.15 -11.77
N GLU A 711 6.80 -9.26 -12.18
CA GLU A 711 5.48 -9.16 -12.79
C GLU A 711 4.43 -8.90 -11.72
N THR A 712 3.45 -8.03 -11.99
CA THR A 712 2.55 -7.54 -10.94
C THR A 712 1.10 -7.60 -11.33
N SER A 713 0.33 -8.25 -10.46
CA SER A 713 -1.12 -8.36 -10.55
C SER A 713 -1.74 -7.56 -9.40
N VAL A 714 -2.53 -6.55 -9.76
CA VAL A 714 -3.16 -5.62 -8.81
C VAL A 714 -4.64 -5.95 -8.65
N LEU A 715 -5.07 -6.15 -7.41
CA LEU A 715 -6.47 -6.19 -6.98
C LEU A 715 -6.85 -4.79 -6.48
N ASP A 716 -7.36 -3.97 -7.40
CA ASP A 716 -7.83 -2.60 -7.23
C ASP A 716 -9.23 -2.49 -6.57
N GLN A 717 -9.86 -3.64 -6.31
CA GLN A 717 -11.15 -3.75 -5.64
C GLN A 717 -10.92 -4.14 -4.17
N LEU A 718 -11.21 -3.23 -3.24
CA LEU A 718 -11.02 -3.54 -1.82
C LEU A 718 -12.09 -4.57 -1.32
N PRO A 719 -11.79 -5.51 -0.38
CA PRO A 719 -12.73 -6.52 0.17
C PRO A 719 -13.70 -6.01 1.26
N ALA A 720 -14.94 -6.52 1.27
CA ALA A 720 -16.07 -5.98 2.05
C ALA A 720 -15.92 -5.96 3.59
N GLY A 721 -16.60 -5.00 4.24
CA GLY A 721 -16.80 -4.97 5.71
C GLY A 721 -15.85 -4.05 6.50
N ARG A 722 -15.07 -3.18 5.85
CA ARG A 722 -14.21 -2.20 6.53
C ARG A 722 -14.96 -0.87 6.69
N SER A 723 -14.90 -0.30 7.89
CA SER A 723 -15.42 1.05 8.16
C SER A 723 -14.31 2.08 7.91
N PRO A 724 -14.63 3.30 7.43
CA PRO A 724 -13.61 4.31 7.13
C PRO A 724 -12.80 4.68 8.37
N ILE A 725 -11.49 4.90 8.18
CA ILE A 725 -10.56 5.25 9.27
C ILE A 725 -10.23 6.73 9.19
N ALA A 726 -10.87 7.54 10.04
CA ALA A 726 -10.50 8.95 10.19
C ALA A 726 -9.09 9.04 10.77
N THR A 727 -8.16 9.68 10.05
CA THR A 727 -6.77 9.85 10.51
C THR A 727 -6.48 11.32 10.77
N HIS A 728 -5.96 11.63 11.96
CA HIS A 728 -5.65 13.01 12.37
C HIS A 728 -4.28 13.07 13.04
N VAL A 729 -3.57 14.18 12.82
CA VAL A 729 -2.30 14.45 13.51
C VAL A 729 -2.55 15.34 14.72
N VAL A 730 -2.05 14.92 15.87
CA VAL A 730 -2.20 15.57 17.17
C VAL A 730 -0.90 16.29 17.52
N PRO A 731 -0.84 17.64 17.41
CA PRO A 731 0.37 18.41 17.71
C PRO A 731 0.48 18.63 19.22
N ALA A 732 1.09 17.68 19.93
CA ALA A 732 1.12 17.64 21.39
C ALA A 732 1.87 18.83 22.02
N LYS A 733 2.92 19.34 21.36
CA LYS A 733 3.72 20.48 21.83
C LYS A 733 3.03 21.82 21.61
N ASP A 734 2.49 22.04 20.42
CA ASP A 734 1.87 23.32 20.04
C ASP A 734 0.43 23.46 20.60
N LYS A 735 -0.29 22.34 20.77
CA LYS A 735 -1.67 22.30 21.28
C LYS A 735 -1.87 21.15 22.29
N PRO A 736 -1.34 21.25 23.53
CA PRO A 736 -1.45 20.17 24.53
C PRO A 736 -2.90 19.72 24.82
N HIS A 737 -3.88 20.60 24.66
CA HIS A 737 -5.30 20.27 24.81
C HIS A 737 -5.83 19.30 23.73
N PHE A 738 -5.19 19.21 22.55
CA PHE A 738 -5.52 18.18 21.55
C PHE A 738 -5.08 16.79 22.03
N LEU A 739 -3.98 16.68 22.78
CA LEU A 739 -3.55 15.40 23.38
C LEU A 739 -4.49 14.98 24.52
N ALA A 740 -4.95 15.92 25.35
CA ALA A 740 -5.99 15.64 26.34
C ALA A 740 -7.29 15.13 25.66
N ARG A 741 -7.75 15.84 24.61
CA ARG A 741 -8.91 15.44 23.81
C ARG A 741 -8.75 14.06 23.14
N ALA A 742 -7.53 13.70 22.73
CA ALA A 742 -7.24 12.37 22.18
C ALA A 742 -7.52 11.26 23.21
N TRP A 743 -7.13 11.44 24.47
CA TRP A 743 -7.40 10.46 25.53
C TRP A 743 -8.87 10.41 25.93
N GLU A 744 -9.55 11.55 26.03
CA GLU A 744 -11.01 11.59 26.20
C GLU A 744 -11.71 10.80 25.10
N ARG A 745 -11.26 10.94 23.84
CA ARG A 745 -11.83 10.22 22.71
C ARG A 745 -11.60 8.71 22.78
N VAL A 746 -10.45 8.25 23.29
CA VAL A 746 -10.23 6.82 23.60
C VAL A 746 -11.19 6.33 24.69
N ARG A 747 -11.45 7.14 25.74
CA ARG A 747 -12.44 6.79 26.77
C ARG A 747 -13.87 6.72 26.22
N GLU A 748 -14.24 7.59 25.28
CA GLU A 748 -15.56 7.56 24.61
C GLU A 748 -15.76 6.26 23.82
N GLU A 749 -14.75 5.85 23.05
CA GLU A 749 -14.78 4.58 22.29
C GLU A 749 -14.90 3.37 23.23
N VAL A 750 -14.11 3.33 24.31
CA VAL A 750 -14.20 2.26 25.31
C VAL A 750 -15.55 2.26 26.04
N ALA A 751 -16.10 3.43 26.36
CA ALA A 751 -17.43 3.55 26.97
C ALA A 751 -18.57 3.13 26.01
N ALA A 752 -18.36 3.20 24.69
CA ALA A 752 -19.25 2.64 23.68
C ALA A 752 -19.11 1.11 23.52
N GLY A 753 -18.21 0.46 24.27
CA GLY A 753 -17.96 -0.98 24.22
C GLY A 753 -16.86 -1.40 23.24
N HIS A 754 -16.15 -0.43 22.64
CA HIS A 754 -15.03 -0.68 21.73
C HIS A 754 -13.69 -0.76 22.46
N GLN A 755 -12.61 -0.96 21.71
CA GLN A 755 -11.26 -1.16 22.25
C GLN A 755 -10.23 -0.27 21.56
N GLY A 756 -9.16 0.05 22.28
CA GLY A 756 -8.11 0.96 21.82
C GLY A 756 -6.71 0.34 21.77
N TYR A 757 -5.91 0.74 20.78
CA TYR A 757 -4.47 0.53 20.74
C TYR A 757 -3.73 1.82 21.06
N VAL A 758 -2.66 1.73 21.84
CA VAL A 758 -1.68 2.81 22.03
C VAL A 758 -0.30 2.30 21.67
N VAL A 759 0.32 2.84 20.63
CA VAL A 759 1.60 2.38 20.11
C VAL A 759 2.72 3.33 20.51
N CYS A 760 3.78 2.79 21.10
CA CYS A 760 4.99 3.55 21.46
C CYS A 760 6.23 2.98 20.75
N PRO A 761 7.23 3.81 20.41
CA PRO A 761 8.41 3.39 19.65
C PRO A 761 9.42 2.52 20.43
N ARG A 762 9.43 2.55 21.77
CA ARG A 762 10.40 1.83 22.63
C ARG A 762 9.68 0.96 23.68
N ILE A 763 10.35 -0.08 24.19
CA ILE A 763 9.85 -0.95 25.29
C ILE A 763 9.94 -0.24 26.65
N GLY A 764 11.15 -0.01 27.18
CA GLY A 764 11.37 0.79 28.39
C GLY A 764 12.69 0.49 29.11
N ASP A 765 13.01 -0.79 29.29
CA ASP A 765 14.06 -1.27 30.21
C ASP A 765 15.39 -0.48 30.18
N GLU A 766 15.95 -0.23 31.36
CA GLU A 766 17.26 0.41 31.59
C GLU A 766 18.44 -0.55 31.32
N GLU A 767 18.64 -1.01 30.09
CA GLU A 767 19.92 -1.64 29.69
C GLU A 767 20.40 -1.26 28.27
N ASP A 768 19.66 -0.44 27.51
CA ASP A 768 20.06 0.03 26.17
C ASP A 768 21.01 1.26 26.21
N THR A 769 21.97 1.28 27.14
CA THR A 769 23.22 2.03 26.95
C THR A 769 24.20 1.17 26.16
N PRO A 770 24.88 1.68 25.12
CA PRO A 770 25.79 0.87 24.33
C PRO A 770 26.96 0.37 25.18
N LYS A 771 26.98 -0.93 25.49
CA LYS A 771 28.10 -1.66 26.13
C LYS A 771 29.28 -1.77 25.17
N GLY A 772 29.90 -0.62 24.85
CA GLY A 772 30.90 -0.45 23.79
C GLY A 772 32.03 0.54 24.13
N ALA A 773 32.14 1.00 25.38
CA ALA A 773 33.24 1.87 25.83
C ALA A 773 34.19 1.12 26.78
N LYS A 774 35.08 0.30 26.21
CA LYS A 774 36.12 -0.42 26.97
C LYS A 774 37.12 0.61 27.51
N LYS A 775 37.21 0.74 28.85
CA LYS A 775 38.18 1.65 29.51
C LYS A 775 39.63 1.30 29.13
N THR A 776 40.24 2.06 28.23
CA THR A 776 41.69 2.17 28.11
C THR A 776 42.15 3.42 28.85
N ALA A 777 42.75 3.23 30.03
CA ALA A 777 43.34 4.32 30.78
C ALA A 777 44.65 4.77 30.08
N GLY A 778 44.65 6.00 29.55
CA GLY A 778 45.82 6.60 28.89
C GLY A 778 45.70 8.12 28.88
N ALA A 779 46.34 8.78 29.84
CA ALA A 779 46.20 10.22 30.03
C ALA A 779 47.03 11.05 29.03
N LYS A 780 46.41 12.09 28.44
CA LYS A 780 46.98 13.45 28.32
C LYS A 780 45.96 14.46 27.78
N GLY A 781 45.90 15.61 28.45
CA GLY A 781 44.81 16.59 28.35
C GLY A 781 44.60 17.30 27.01
N GLY A 782 43.35 17.70 26.82
CA GLY A 782 42.85 18.75 25.91
C GLY A 782 41.70 19.47 26.64
N ALA A 783 41.58 20.79 26.48
CA ALA A 783 40.74 21.62 27.35
C ALA A 783 39.23 21.49 27.05
N ASP A 784 38.43 21.65 28.10
CA ASP A 784 36.97 21.55 28.07
C ASP A 784 36.33 22.64 27.18
N THR A 785 35.48 22.21 26.24
CA THR A 785 34.38 23.03 25.74
C THR A 785 33.12 22.64 26.48
N GLU A 786 32.72 23.45 27.46
CA GLU A 786 31.41 23.37 28.09
C GLU A 786 30.33 23.53 27.01
N GLY A 787 29.54 22.47 26.80
CA GLY A 787 28.30 22.57 26.02
C GLY A 787 27.28 23.40 26.78
N SER A 788 26.51 24.23 26.07
CA SER A 788 25.47 25.06 26.67
C SER A 788 24.39 24.16 27.30
N PRO A 789 23.77 24.54 28.43
CA PRO A 789 22.68 23.73 29.02
C PRO A 789 21.50 23.50 28.07
N GLU A 790 21.29 24.40 27.10
CA GLU A 790 20.21 24.37 26.11
C GLU A 790 20.43 23.28 25.03
N ASP A 791 21.69 22.93 24.69
CA ASP A 791 22.00 21.90 23.68
C ASP A 791 21.63 20.48 24.14
N ALA A 792 21.38 20.29 25.45
CA ALA A 792 20.98 19.01 26.05
C ALA A 792 19.46 18.80 26.12
N GLU A 793 18.64 19.85 25.98
CA GLU A 793 17.18 19.76 26.09
C GLU A 793 16.50 19.18 24.83
N GLU A 794 17.20 19.16 23.68
CA GLU A 794 16.53 19.02 22.37
C GLU A 794 16.26 17.59 21.89
N LYS A 795 16.72 16.55 22.61
CA LYS A 795 16.40 15.14 22.29
C LYS A 795 16.00 14.34 23.52
N ARG A 796 14.74 14.50 23.94
CA ARG A 796 14.09 13.55 24.82
C ARG A 796 14.23 12.12 24.26
N PRO A 797 14.44 11.09 25.12
CA PRO A 797 14.39 9.71 24.67
C PRO A 797 12.99 9.39 24.09
N PRO A 798 12.91 8.48 23.10
CA PRO A 798 11.63 8.06 22.52
C PRO A 798 10.75 7.39 23.59
N LEU A 799 9.45 7.66 23.55
CA LEU A 799 8.52 7.19 24.58
C LEU A 799 8.48 5.65 24.69
N ALA A 800 8.52 5.17 25.93
CA ALA A 800 8.55 3.76 26.27
C ALA A 800 7.16 3.22 26.62
N VAL A 801 6.83 2.02 26.14
CA VAL A 801 5.59 1.30 26.44
C VAL A 801 5.36 1.13 27.94
N LEU A 802 6.39 0.75 28.71
CA LEU A 802 6.25 0.53 30.16
C LEU A 802 5.92 1.83 30.91
N ASP A 803 6.65 2.91 30.61
CA ASP A 803 6.44 4.23 31.22
C ASP A 803 5.07 4.81 30.85
N ILE A 804 4.70 4.72 29.56
CA ILE A 804 3.41 5.20 29.05
C ILE A 804 2.25 4.36 29.60
N ALA A 805 2.38 3.03 29.70
CA ALA A 805 1.32 2.20 30.26
C ALA A 805 1.02 2.56 31.72
N GLY A 806 2.04 2.78 32.54
CA GLY A 806 1.89 3.26 33.92
C GLY A 806 1.21 4.63 33.97
N GLN A 807 1.74 5.61 33.24
CA GLN A 807 1.19 6.97 33.19
C GLN A 807 -0.26 7.03 32.69
N LEU A 808 -0.63 6.20 31.71
CA LEU A 808 -2.00 6.13 31.19
C LEU A 808 -2.94 5.46 32.19
N ALA A 809 -2.53 4.34 32.81
CA ALA A 809 -3.35 3.60 33.77
C ALA A 809 -3.62 4.39 35.07
N GLU A 810 -2.64 5.15 35.56
CA GLU A 810 -2.80 6.01 36.74
C GLU A 810 -3.43 7.39 36.41
N GLY A 811 -3.30 7.84 35.16
CA GLY A 811 -3.74 9.16 34.70
C GLY A 811 -4.98 9.10 33.79
N PRO A 812 -4.88 9.49 32.50
CA PRO A 812 -6.03 9.76 31.65
C PRO A 812 -6.91 8.53 31.35
N LEU A 813 -6.37 7.31 31.42
CA LEU A 813 -7.12 6.07 31.22
C LEU A 813 -7.46 5.36 32.55
N ALA A 814 -7.35 6.07 33.69
CA ALA A 814 -7.73 5.53 35.00
C ALA A 814 -9.16 4.98 35.01
N GLY A 815 -9.28 3.75 35.51
CA GLY A 815 -10.51 2.95 35.53
C GLY A 815 -10.70 1.98 34.37
N LEU A 816 -9.81 1.97 33.36
CA LEU A 816 -9.86 1.03 32.24
C LEU A 816 -8.92 -0.18 32.43
N ARG A 817 -9.25 -1.31 31.79
CA ARG A 817 -8.46 -2.55 31.80
C ARG A 817 -7.33 -2.45 30.78
N VAL A 818 -6.23 -1.80 31.18
CA VAL A 818 -5.04 -1.58 30.34
C VAL A 818 -4.07 -2.76 30.46
N ALA A 819 -3.51 -3.21 29.33
CA ALA A 819 -2.44 -4.21 29.28
C ALA A 819 -1.27 -3.77 28.40
N VAL A 820 -0.12 -4.41 28.58
CA VAL A 820 1.13 -4.17 27.84
C VAL A 820 1.42 -5.32 26.88
N LEU A 821 1.91 -5.00 25.67
CA LEU A 821 2.41 -6.00 24.72
C LEU A 821 3.68 -5.54 23.98
N HIS A 822 4.80 -6.24 24.19
CA HIS A 822 6.08 -5.87 23.56
C HIS A 822 6.95 -7.06 23.15
N GLY A 823 7.94 -6.80 22.28
CA GLY A 823 8.75 -7.83 21.61
C GLY A 823 9.49 -8.78 22.57
N ARG A 824 9.91 -8.28 23.74
CA ARG A 824 10.63 -9.04 24.78
C ARG A 824 9.77 -10.02 25.63
N MET A 825 8.43 -10.01 25.53
CA MET A 825 7.58 -10.97 26.26
C MET A 825 7.72 -12.40 25.70
N ALA A 826 7.43 -13.43 26.52
CA ALA A 826 7.38 -14.80 26.03
C ALA A 826 6.24 -14.98 25.00
N PRO A 827 6.33 -15.95 24.06
CA PRO A 827 5.27 -16.20 23.08
C PRO A 827 3.91 -16.48 23.75
N ASP A 828 3.87 -17.39 24.71
CA ASP A 828 2.64 -17.79 25.42
C ASP A 828 1.96 -16.59 26.13
N ASP A 829 2.74 -15.69 26.73
CA ASP A 829 2.24 -14.47 27.38
C ASP A 829 1.64 -13.48 26.36
N LYS A 830 2.28 -13.33 25.18
CA LYS A 830 1.75 -12.49 24.10
C LYS A 830 0.43 -13.04 23.57
N ASP A 831 0.36 -14.35 23.36
CA ASP A 831 -0.84 -15.02 22.87
C ASP A 831 -1.97 -14.97 23.89
N ASP A 832 -1.68 -15.06 25.20
CA ASP A 832 -2.69 -14.85 26.25
C ASP A 832 -3.23 -13.41 26.24
N VAL A 833 -2.35 -12.41 26.24
CA VAL A 833 -2.75 -10.99 26.18
C VAL A 833 -3.56 -10.69 24.91
N MET A 834 -3.14 -11.20 23.75
CA MET A 834 -3.87 -11.02 22.49
C MET A 834 -5.22 -11.75 22.48
N ARG A 835 -5.32 -12.95 23.07
CA ARG A 835 -6.58 -13.69 23.21
C ARG A 835 -7.57 -12.94 24.08
N ARG A 836 -7.11 -12.44 25.24
CA ARG A 836 -7.92 -11.67 26.19
C ARG A 836 -8.35 -10.32 25.62
N PHE A 837 -7.47 -9.66 24.87
CA PHE A 837 -7.84 -8.46 24.11
C PHE A 837 -8.87 -8.79 23.02
N ALA A 838 -8.68 -9.82 22.19
CA ALA A 838 -9.66 -10.22 21.18
C ALA A 838 -11.03 -10.63 21.77
N ALA A 839 -11.06 -11.15 23.00
CA ALA A 839 -12.29 -11.50 23.72
C ALA A 839 -12.99 -10.32 24.44
N GLY A 840 -12.43 -9.10 24.41
CA GLY A 840 -13.01 -7.95 25.12
C GLY A 840 -12.75 -7.95 26.64
N GLU A 841 -11.81 -8.75 27.14
CA GLU A 841 -11.40 -8.75 28.55
C GLU A 841 -10.50 -7.56 28.91
N LEU A 842 -9.92 -6.90 27.90
CA LEU A 842 -8.99 -5.78 28.02
C LEU A 842 -9.49 -4.63 27.15
N ASP A 843 -9.51 -3.41 27.69
CA ASP A 843 -10.07 -2.24 27.03
C ASP A 843 -9.05 -1.56 26.11
N VAL A 844 -7.80 -1.47 26.58
CA VAL A 844 -6.72 -0.77 25.89
C VAL A 844 -5.43 -1.58 25.94
N LEU A 845 -4.81 -1.76 24.76
CA LEU A 845 -3.52 -2.42 24.63
C LEU A 845 -2.42 -1.40 24.32
N VAL A 846 -1.48 -1.20 25.25
CA VAL A 846 -0.29 -0.37 25.07
C VAL A 846 0.84 -1.25 24.53
N ALA A 847 1.30 -1.01 23.30
CA ALA A 847 2.18 -1.91 22.60
C ALA A 847 3.33 -1.22 21.85
N THR A 848 4.37 -1.98 21.51
CA THR A 848 5.31 -1.57 20.45
C THR A 848 4.77 -1.96 19.07
N THR A 849 5.58 -1.78 18.02
CA THR A 849 5.34 -2.27 16.64
C THR A 849 5.09 -3.78 16.50
N VAL A 850 4.97 -4.56 17.59
CA VAL A 850 4.62 -5.99 17.50
C VAL A 850 3.19 -6.19 16.97
N ILE A 851 2.27 -5.26 17.24
CA ILE A 851 0.90 -5.32 16.70
C ILE A 851 0.82 -5.03 15.19
N GLU A 852 1.91 -4.58 14.57
CA GLU A 852 2.03 -4.36 13.11
C GLU A 852 1.69 -5.64 12.33
N VAL A 853 2.00 -6.81 12.89
CA VAL A 853 1.64 -8.15 12.39
C VAL A 853 0.78 -8.91 13.42
N GLY A 854 -0.32 -8.29 13.87
CA GLY A 854 -1.20 -8.84 14.91
C GLY A 854 -2.45 -9.58 14.42
N VAL A 855 -3.17 -10.18 15.38
CA VAL A 855 -4.52 -10.76 15.21
C VAL A 855 -5.53 -9.69 14.78
N ASN A 856 -6.54 -10.07 13.99
CA ASN A 856 -7.66 -9.20 13.65
C ASN A 856 -8.61 -9.03 14.87
N VAL A 857 -8.84 -7.80 15.32
CA VAL A 857 -9.78 -7.48 16.41
C VAL A 857 -10.85 -6.52 15.87
N PRO A 858 -12.02 -7.02 15.42
CA PRO A 858 -13.05 -6.20 14.78
C PRO A 858 -13.62 -5.09 15.67
N ASN A 859 -13.56 -5.25 16.99
CA ASN A 859 -14.04 -4.28 17.98
C ASN A 859 -13.00 -3.20 18.35
N ALA A 860 -11.80 -3.23 17.75
CA ALA A 860 -10.79 -2.19 17.94
C ALA A 860 -11.03 -1.02 16.99
N THR A 861 -11.45 0.12 17.55
CA THR A 861 -11.82 1.33 16.79
C THR A 861 -10.77 2.44 16.93
N ALA A 862 -10.14 2.57 18.09
CA ALA A 862 -9.16 3.63 18.37
C ALA A 862 -7.71 3.16 18.21
N MET A 863 -6.89 3.95 17.50
CA MET A 863 -5.44 3.78 17.37
C MET A 863 -4.76 5.10 17.73
N VAL A 864 -3.88 5.10 18.73
CA VAL A 864 -3.06 6.26 19.09
C VAL A 864 -1.59 5.91 18.93
N ILE A 865 -0.86 6.62 18.07
CA ILE A 865 0.56 6.38 17.82
C ILE A 865 1.37 7.53 18.45
N MET A 866 2.11 7.22 19.50
CA MET A 866 2.98 8.15 20.24
C MET A 866 4.32 8.34 19.51
N ASP A 867 4.86 9.56 19.48
CA ASP A 867 6.06 9.93 18.69
C ASP A 867 5.95 9.47 17.21
N ALA A 868 4.80 9.70 16.57
CA ALA A 868 4.50 9.20 15.22
C ALA A 868 5.53 9.65 14.15
N ASP A 869 6.21 10.78 14.36
CA ASP A 869 7.32 11.26 13.53
C ASP A 869 8.56 10.34 13.52
N ARG A 870 8.65 9.37 14.43
CA ARG A 870 9.72 8.36 14.47
C ARG A 870 9.40 7.08 13.67
N PHE A 871 8.17 6.90 13.20
CA PHE A 871 7.74 5.72 12.43
C PHE A 871 7.81 5.99 10.92
N GLY A 872 8.18 4.97 10.14
CA GLY A 872 8.12 5.03 8.67
C GLY A 872 6.67 5.05 8.17
N VAL A 873 6.44 5.58 6.95
CA VAL A 873 5.09 5.70 6.37
C VAL A 873 4.39 4.34 6.29
N SER A 874 5.07 3.31 5.79
CA SER A 874 4.52 1.94 5.71
C SER A 874 4.12 1.39 7.09
N GLN A 875 4.88 1.70 8.14
CA GLN A 875 4.56 1.26 9.51
C GLN A 875 3.32 1.97 10.05
N LEU A 876 3.26 3.30 9.86
CA LEU A 876 2.05 4.08 10.20
C LEU A 876 0.83 3.56 9.44
N HIS A 877 1.01 3.14 8.18
CA HIS A 877 -0.05 2.56 7.37
C HIS A 877 -0.54 1.20 7.92
N GLN A 878 0.39 0.29 8.21
CA GLN A 878 0.07 -1.04 8.74
C GLN A 878 -0.56 -0.95 10.15
N LEU A 879 -0.06 -0.06 11.01
CA LEU A 879 -0.64 0.22 12.33
C LEU A 879 -2.04 0.84 12.21
N ARG A 880 -2.22 1.88 11.38
CA ARG A 880 -3.57 2.41 11.05
C ARG A 880 -4.50 1.30 10.58
N GLY A 881 -3.99 0.38 9.76
CA GLY A 881 -4.70 -0.79 9.26
C GLY A 881 -5.13 -1.81 10.31
N ARG A 882 -4.80 -1.66 11.60
CA ARG A 882 -5.23 -2.57 12.69
C ARG A 882 -6.58 -2.19 13.32
N VAL A 883 -7.11 -1.00 13.05
CA VAL A 883 -8.44 -0.55 13.53
C VAL A 883 -9.44 -0.39 12.39
N GLY A 884 -10.73 -0.22 12.73
CA GLY A 884 -11.81 -0.07 11.74
C GLY A 884 -12.09 -1.35 10.94
N ARG A 885 -11.76 -2.51 11.51
CA ARG A 885 -11.95 -3.85 10.91
C ARG A 885 -13.31 -4.48 11.20
N GLY A 886 -14.24 -3.72 11.77
CA GLY A 886 -15.60 -4.13 12.06
C GLY A 886 -16.62 -3.02 11.81
N ALA A 887 -17.79 -3.16 12.41
CA ALA A 887 -18.97 -2.30 12.27
C ALA A 887 -18.74 -0.81 12.54
N ALA A 888 -17.83 -0.47 13.44
CA ALA A 888 -17.62 0.89 13.92
C ALA A 888 -16.45 1.58 13.18
N PRO A 889 -16.55 2.91 12.91
CA PRO A 889 -15.52 3.66 12.21
C PRO A 889 -14.19 3.67 12.98
N GLY A 890 -13.09 3.55 12.25
CA GLY A 890 -11.77 3.64 12.84
C GLY A 890 -11.36 5.09 13.10
N LEU A 891 -10.60 5.31 14.17
CA LEU A 891 -9.95 6.57 14.47
C LEU A 891 -8.46 6.33 14.70
N CYS A 892 -7.62 6.98 13.89
CA CYS A 892 -6.16 6.93 14.01
C CYS A 892 -5.60 8.32 14.37
N LEU A 893 -4.95 8.42 15.52
CA LEU A 893 -4.39 9.65 16.07
C LEU A 893 -2.86 9.57 16.08
N LEU A 894 -2.23 10.35 15.21
CA LEU A 894 -0.78 10.43 15.06
C LEU A 894 -0.24 11.53 15.97
N VAL A 895 0.30 11.19 17.14
CA VAL A 895 0.79 12.16 18.12
C VAL A 895 2.24 12.55 17.79
N SER A 896 2.50 13.85 17.64
CA SER A 896 3.83 14.38 17.36
C SER A 896 4.09 15.71 18.07
N GLU A 897 5.35 15.97 18.39
CA GLU A 897 5.83 17.25 18.95
C GLU A 897 6.65 18.07 17.94
N MET A 898 6.72 17.61 16.69
CA MET A 898 7.44 18.27 15.63
C MET A 898 6.69 19.53 15.15
N PRO A 899 7.37 20.67 14.94
CA PRO A 899 6.73 21.90 14.48
C PRO A 899 5.99 21.73 13.15
N GLU A 900 4.90 22.48 12.96
CA GLU A 900 4.03 22.39 11.77
C GLU A 900 4.77 22.55 10.43
N ALA A 901 5.79 23.41 10.36
CA ALA A 901 6.61 23.63 9.17
C ALA A 901 7.72 22.57 8.94
N SER A 902 7.80 21.52 9.76
CA SER A 902 8.85 20.49 9.62
C SER A 902 8.51 19.45 8.54
N PRO A 903 9.52 18.86 7.86
CA PRO A 903 9.30 17.76 6.91
C PRO A 903 8.60 16.55 7.56
N ALA A 904 8.88 16.28 8.84
CA ALA A 904 8.20 15.24 9.61
C ALA A 904 6.69 15.51 9.77
N ARG A 905 6.28 16.78 9.96
CA ARG A 905 4.86 17.13 9.96
C ARG A 905 4.25 17.05 8.57
N ALA A 906 4.93 17.49 7.51
CA ALA A 906 4.44 17.30 6.14
C ALA A 906 4.17 15.81 5.84
N ARG A 907 5.09 14.91 6.22
CA ARG A 907 4.92 13.45 6.14
C ARG A 907 3.67 12.97 6.88
N LEU A 908 3.53 13.31 8.16
CA LEU A 908 2.37 12.88 8.96
C LEU A 908 1.05 13.45 8.42
N ALA A 909 1.04 14.64 7.84
CA ALA A 909 -0.14 15.21 7.19
C ALA A 909 -0.52 14.42 5.91
N ALA A 910 0.47 14.03 5.10
CA ALA A 910 0.25 13.17 3.94
C ALA A 910 -0.30 11.79 4.34
N VAL A 911 0.26 11.17 5.40
CA VAL A 911 -0.25 9.91 5.97
C VAL A 911 -1.69 10.03 6.47
N ALA A 912 -2.07 11.19 7.01
CA ALA A 912 -3.44 11.46 7.43
C ALA A 912 -4.39 11.77 6.26
N GLY A 913 -3.88 12.28 5.13
CA GLY A 913 -4.66 12.78 4.02
C GLY A 913 -5.18 11.73 3.03
N THR A 914 -4.57 10.54 2.98
CA THR A 914 -5.00 9.46 2.06
C THR A 914 -5.12 8.10 2.75
N LEU A 915 -6.14 7.33 2.34
CA LEU A 915 -6.31 5.93 2.75
C LEU A 915 -5.60 4.94 1.82
N ASP A 916 -5.22 5.37 0.62
CA ASP A 916 -4.60 4.58 -0.44
C ASP A 916 -3.15 4.23 -0.09
N GLY A 917 -2.82 2.94 -0.15
CA GLY A 917 -1.46 2.45 0.10
C GLY A 917 -0.45 2.84 -0.98
N PHE A 918 -0.88 2.98 -2.24
CA PHE A 918 -0.05 3.34 -3.39
C PHE A 918 0.45 4.78 -3.28
N GLU A 919 -0.46 5.73 -3.07
CA GLU A 919 -0.12 7.15 -2.85
C GLU A 919 0.85 7.31 -1.66
N LEU A 920 0.61 6.60 -0.55
CA LEU A 920 1.52 6.63 0.60
C LEU A 920 2.93 6.11 0.29
N SER A 921 3.04 5.14 -0.61
CA SER A 921 4.33 4.55 -0.98
C SER A 921 5.07 5.36 -2.03
N ARG A 922 4.37 6.09 -2.91
CA ARG A 922 4.95 7.17 -3.72
C ARG A 922 5.53 8.25 -2.80
N ILE A 923 4.74 8.75 -1.86
CA ILE A 923 5.14 9.78 -0.89
C ILE A 923 6.32 9.33 -0.01
N ASP A 924 6.39 8.07 0.41
CA ASP A 924 7.54 7.55 1.18
C ASP A 924 8.80 7.38 0.31
N LEU A 925 8.66 7.07 -0.98
CA LEU A 925 9.76 7.00 -1.95
C LEU A 925 10.30 8.40 -2.30
N GLU A 926 9.43 9.38 -2.55
CA GLU A 926 9.79 10.80 -2.75
C GLU A 926 10.54 11.40 -1.55
N GLN A 927 10.11 11.09 -0.32
CA GLN A 927 10.69 11.67 0.89
C GLN A 927 11.97 10.97 1.33
N ARG A 928 12.12 9.67 1.09
CA ARG A 928 13.33 8.90 1.39
C ARG A 928 14.35 8.92 0.24
N ARG A 929 14.68 10.11 -0.30
CA ARG A 929 15.72 10.39 -1.32
C ARG A 929 16.51 9.15 -1.77
N GLU A 930 15.94 8.38 -2.70
CA GLU A 930 16.49 7.21 -3.43
C GLU A 930 17.51 6.31 -2.68
N GLY A 931 17.35 6.16 -1.36
CA GLY A 931 18.34 5.49 -0.50
C GLY A 931 18.27 3.96 -0.61
N ASP A 932 19.25 3.37 -1.30
CA ASP A 932 19.48 1.93 -1.46
C ASP A 932 18.22 1.08 -1.74
N VAL A 933 17.47 1.53 -2.74
CA VAL A 933 16.23 0.90 -3.17
C VAL A 933 16.51 -0.49 -3.78
N LEU A 934 17.66 -0.65 -4.44
CA LEU A 934 18.11 -1.83 -5.19
C LEU A 934 19.29 -2.58 -4.54
N GLY A 935 19.48 -2.44 -3.23
CA GLY A 935 20.59 -3.07 -2.50
C GLY A 935 20.27 -3.50 -1.08
N GLN A 936 21.26 -4.13 -0.44
CA GLN A 936 21.10 -4.82 0.85
C GLN A 936 21.41 -3.94 2.08
N ALA A 937 21.92 -2.72 1.90
CA ALA A 937 22.50 -1.91 2.98
C ALA A 937 21.44 -1.19 3.80
N GLN A 938 20.89 -1.87 4.81
CA GLN A 938 20.20 -1.19 5.90
C GLN A 938 21.18 -0.25 6.64
N SER A 939 21.05 1.05 6.35
CA SER A 939 21.74 2.21 6.92
C SER A 939 23.11 2.58 6.34
N GLY A 940 23.22 3.83 5.85
CA GLY A 940 24.45 4.62 5.92
C GLY A 940 25.14 5.00 4.61
N VAL A 941 25.00 4.20 3.54
CA VAL A 941 25.66 4.46 2.25
C VAL A 941 24.68 5.14 1.27
N ARG A 942 25.20 5.97 0.35
CA ARG A 942 24.39 6.84 -0.53
C ARG A 942 23.61 6.06 -1.59
N SER A 943 22.63 6.72 -2.20
CA SER A 943 21.85 6.21 -3.33
C SER A 943 22.74 5.65 -4.45
N SER A 944 22.29 4.56 -5.07
CA SER A 944 22.94 3.98 -6.25
C SER A 944 22.69 4.80 -7.52
N LEU A 945 21.52 5.44 -7.62
CA LEU A 945 21.14 6.40 -8.65
C LEU A 945 21.69 7.79 -8.29
N ARG A 946 22.21 8.53 -9.27
CA ARG A 946 22.81 9.87 -9.10
C ARG A 946 22.05 10.96 -9.85
N MET A 947 21.30 10.60 -10.91
CA MET A 947 20.51 11.52 -11.74
C MET A 947 19.07 11.04 -11.97
N LEU A 948 18.85 9.73 -12.08
CA LEU A 948 17.55 9.13 -12.36
C LEU A 948 16.64 9.12 -11.12
N ALA A 949 15.46 9.73 -11.23
CA ALA A 949 14.45 9.75 -10.17
C ALA A 949 13.33 8.76 -10.50
N VAL A 950 13.15 7.73 -9.66
CA VAL A 950 12.29 6.56 -9.98
C VAL A 950 10.85 6.94 -10.33
N ILE A 951 10.29 7.96 -9.68
CA ILE A 951 8.90 8.40 -9.91
C ILE A 951 8.80 9.41 -11.06
N ASP A 952 9.70 10.40 -11.11
CA ASP A 952 9.63 11.47 -12.11
C ASP A 952 10.05 10.99 -13.51
N ASP A 953 10.85 9.92 -13.58
CA ASP A 953 11.43 9.37 -14.82
C ASP A 953 10.84 8.00 -15.21
N GLU A 954 9.61 7.68 -14.80
CA GLU A 954 8.93 6.41 -15.10
C GLU A 954 8.90 6.10 -16.60
N GLU A 955 8.60 7.08 -17.46
CA GLU A 955 8.59 6.93 -18.93
C GLU A 955 9.99 6.61 -19.50
N VAL A 956 11.05 7.20 -18.93
CA VAL A 956 12.44 6.93 -19.31
C VAL A 956 12.82 5.50 -18.92
N ILE A 957 12.44 5.05 -17.73
CA ILE A 957 12.70 3.69 -17.25
C ILE A 957 11.95 2.66 -18.09
N ALA A 958 10.68 2.90 -18.41
CA ALA A 958 9.87 2.02 -19.25
C ALA A 958 10.44 1.91 -20.67
N SER A 959 10.79 3.04 -21.30
CA SER A 959 11.37 3.03 -22.65
C SER A 959 12.78 2.41 -22.66
N ALA A 960 13.59 2.61 -21.61
CA ALA A 960 14.89 1.94 -21.48
C ALA A 960 14.74 0.42 -21.28
N ARG A 961 13.68 -0.04 -20.61
CA ARG A 961 13.36 -1.47 -20.43
C ARG A 961 13.07 -2.16 -21.76
N GLU A 962 12.31 -1.52 -22.65
CA GLU A 962 11.99 -2.07 -23.98
C GLU A 962 13.28 -2.30 -24.80
N GLU A 963 14.12 -1.26 -24.91
CA GLU A 963 15.39 -1.31 -25.65
C GLU A 963 16.37 -2.32 -25.04
N ALA A 964 16.50 -2.33 -23.71
CA ALA A 964 17.37 -3.27 -23.00
C ALA A 964 16.92 -4.72 -23.17
N THR A 965 15.61 -4.97 -23.16
CA THR A 965 15.05 -6.31 -23.37
C THR A 965 15.32 -6.78 -24.80
N ALA A 966 15.04 -5.93 -25.81
CA ALA A 966 15.33 -6.25 -27.21
C ALA A 966 16.82 -6.54 -27.46
N LEU A 967 17.71 -5.74 -26.86
CA LEU A 967 19.16 -5.91 -26.99
C LEU A 967 19.64 -7.20 -26.31
N VAL A 968 19.20 -7.50 -25.09
CA VAL A 968 19.61 -8.71 -24.35
C VAL A 968 19.04 -9.98 -24.97
N THR A 969 17.82 -9.95 -25.52
CA THR A 969 17.27 -11.11 -26.26
C THR A 969 18.08 -11.41 -27.53
N ALA A 970 18.70 -10.40 -28.15
CA ALA A 970 19.53 -10.57 -29.35
C ALA A 970 20.99 -10.97 -29.04
N ASP A 971 21.61 -10.41 -27.99
CA ASP A 971 23.01 -10.65 -27.59
C ASP A 971 23.14 -10.73 -26.06
N PRO A 972 22.81 -11.88 -25.43
CA PRO A 972 22.80 -12.04 -23.97
C PRO A 972 24.15 -11.78 -23.30
N GLU A 973 25.25 -12.00 -24.02
CA GLU A 973 26.63 -11.85 -23.53
C GLU A 973 27.28 -10.50 -23.91
N LEU A 974 26.51 -9.62 -24.56
CA LEU A 974 26.93 -8.28 -24.99
C LEU A 974 28.23 -8.32 -25.79
N THR A 975 28.37 -9.36 -26.64
CA THR A 975 29.54 -9.59 -27.49
C THR A 975 29.75 -8.50 -28.53
N GLY A 976 28.67 -7.89 -29.01
CA GLY A 976 28.70 -6.72 -29.90
C GLY A 976 28.85 -5.37 -29.20
N TYR A 977 28.78 -5.33 -27.86
CA TYR A 977 28.76 -4.11 -27.05
C TYR A 977 29.73 -4.17 -25.85
N PRO A 978 31.05 -4.31 -26.10
CA PRO A 978 32.04 -4.47 -25.03
C PRO A 978 32.14 -3.25 -24.09
N GLU A 979 31.82 -2.06 -24.56
CA GLU A 979 31.75 -0.82 -23.76
C GLU A 979 30.62 -0.88 -22.74
N LEU A 980 29.41 -1.26 -23.18
CA LEU A 980 28.24 -1.48 -22.31
C LEU A 980 28.51 -2.57 -21.28
N ARG A 981 29.13 -3.68 -21.68
CA ARG A 981 29.53 -4.76 -20.77
C ARG A 981 30.53 -4.27 -19.70
N THR A 982 31.45 -3.39 -20.07
CA THR A 982 32.42 -2.81 -19.12
C THR A 982 31.72 -1.87 -18.13
N ALA A 983 30.78 -1.04 -18.59
CA ALA A 983 29.97 -0.18 -17.73
C ALA A 983 29.07 -0.98 -16.77
N LEU A 984 28.51 -2.10 -17.22
CA LEU A 984 27.79 -3.05 -16.37
C LEU A 984 28.69 -3.61 -15.28
N SER A 985 29.86 -4.18 -15.61
CA SER A 985 30.80 -4.69 -14.59
C SER A 985 31.28 -3.62 -13.59
N ALA A 986 31.34 -2.35 -13.99
CA ALA A 986 31.64 -1.24 -13.09
C ALA A 986 30.45 -0.78 -12.23
N LEU A 987 29.21 -1.07 -12.64
CA LEU A 987 27.99 -0.76 -11.90
C LEU A 987 27.62 -1.87 -10.91
N LEU A 988 27.96 -3.13 -11.20
CA LEU A 988 27.77 -4.25 -10.28
C LEU A 988 29.11 -4.76 -9.73
N ASP A 989 29.61 -4.04 -8.72
CA ASP A 989 30.65 -4.50 -7.77
C ASP A 989 30.34 -5.92 -7.23
N ASP A 990 31.35 -6.66 -6.77
CA ASP A 990 31.20 -8.03 -6.23
C ASP A 990 30.11 -8.18 -5.13
N GLU A 991 29.83 -7.13 -4.35
CA GLU A 991 28.73 -7.12 -3.36
C GLU A 991 27.33 -6.91 -3.99
N ARG A 992 27.26 -6.22 -5.13
CA ARG A 992 26.03 -5.99 -5.92
C ARG A 992 25.72 -7.16 -6.84
N GLU A 993 26.73 -7.78 -7.45
CA GLU A 993 26.56 -9.04 -8.19
C GLU A 993 26.00 -10.12 -7.24
N GLN A 994 26.55 -10.21 -6.02
CA GLN A 994 25.99 -11.00 -4.92
C GLN A 994 24.62 -10.56 -4.37
N TYR A 995 24.08 -9.40 -4.74
CA TYR A 995 22.70 -9.02 -4.41
C TYR A 995 21.75 -9.36 -5.56
N LEU A 996 22.19 -9.17 -6.80
CA LEU A 996 21.43 -9.46 -8.00
C LEU A 996 21.29 -10.98 -8.23
N ASP A 997 22.33 -11.77 -7.98
CA ASP A 997 22.26 -13.24 -8.02
C ASP A 997 21.35 -13.86 -6.93
N LYS A 998 20.98 -13.08 -5.91
CA LYS A 998 20.19 -13.52 -4.75
C LYS A 998 18.76 -12.93 -4.72
N GLY A 999 18.38 -12.18 -5.77
CA GLY A 999 17.12 -11.39 -5.86
C GLY A 999 15.82 -12.15 -5.66
#